data_AF-A0A7V5SGH5-F1
#
_entry.id   AF-A0A7V5SGH5-F1
#
_cell.length_a   1.000
_cell.length_b   1.000
_cell.length_c   1.000
_cell.angle_alpha   90.00
_cell.angle_beta   90.00
_cell.angle_gamma   90.00
#
_symmetry.space_group_name_H-M   'P 1'
#
loop_
_entity.id
_entity.type
_entity.pdbx_description
1 polymer ?
#
loop_
_entity_poly.entity_id
_entity_poly.type
_entity_poly.pdbx_seq_one_letter_code
_entity_poly.pdbx_strand_id
1 'polypeptide(L)'
;MVGFLRHHRWGVPLLLVGFFGESGGLTAQAGEWTVEEPWRLRPPIVLVLSGGGARGIAQIGVLQVLERTGIVPDAIVGSSIGAILGGLYACGYTAEELEALVYATDWEELLSLRQYERSDLFVDQRAEEDRSLLTLYFENFRPVLPLAASSGIRMTAFLQELVGASPYGAADFDHLRCRFRAVATDLVRGSPVLLRSGDIALAMRASAVFPLRYTPVQWDTLLLVDGGLQANLPVRLARREFPNAFIVAVNTTAPLRTELETPWAIADQSISLLMRTFVEADRAAADVLIEPELGQHGTLEFRGFAELIARGREAAEQAIRQLQARLQRFWDSVAQVAVGAEIGGGYAPKVAAVHAIGFQREDAEQCTLLQGMSLPYVVGTLLSIGASGFYRCLSFRWQWNEVGFVLQCQAEPYAEYSQVEVWGVPEPIAFFLGQQVSREGGVSSSPVVRRQLEWRLLRWLRRCGYSFVRPVEWAVGDSCLQVWLQAERVQQITCAGLPATQCREIAELLHLRPGVSLQWAFFWQRWQQLQRSGVFRTLEVRMWKGDSGVHMRFVAEREPSERLHIGIRTDNEHYTRLWLEAAYRRGLSQIGEWQLSVGVGPRDALGVLQLRVQRVFPEVWATMALRAYAQSQLVRVFAQRPTSSGWNTEVVGERRRQRYGLRVSVGFPFQPVDLLEGWLRYERQRESATEQPPFNTLFLWGAQYAHDSRDRAEFPHRGQFMELKIEGTMPGLQGGVAFVRVSLDYERVIPVGVGHSLWAAFRFGAGDATLPLPEFFSLGGMRSFLGMREEEQRGRQSVSTSIAYLLPSPVRLGMPTEVFVRWDVGGVWEIPQQIRLTSLRYSLGGGIVVETPLGLGAIAVGKPFEFRGEAPYVRVGPTVVAFQLGKFLP
;
A
#
# COMPACT_ATOMS: atom_id res chain seq x y z
N MET A 1 29.15 -20.89 41.13
CA MET A 1 28.88 -21.38 42.49
C MET A 1 28.46 -20.16 43.31
N VAL A 2 27.17 -20.13 43.67
CA VAL A 2 26.42 -19.26 44.60
C VAL A 2 27.05 -17.92 45.05
N GLY A 3 26.39 -16.81 44.70
CA GLY A 3 26.58 -15.48 45.31
C GLY A 3 25.24 -14.72 45.32
N PHE A 4 24.68 -14.56 46.50
CA PHE A 4 23.31 -14.13 46.82
C PHE A 4 22.99 -12.67 46.48
N LEU A 5 21.83 -12.48 45.83
CA LEU A 5 20.76 -11.51 46.14
C LEU A 5 21.14 -10.19 46.84
N ARG A 6 21.09 -9.08 46.11
CA ARG A 6 20.65 -7.77 46.65
C ARG A 6 19.75 -7.05 45.66
N HIS A 7 18.67 -6.51 46.20
CA HIS A 7 17.67 -5.66 45.56
C HIS A 7 18.29 -4.53 44.72
N HIS A 8 17.97 -4.46 43.43
CA HIS A 8 18.14 -3.27 42.62
C HIS A 8 16.80 -2.56 42.45
N ARG A 9 16.54 -1.60 43.34
CA ARG A 9 15.62 -0.49 43.10
C ARG A 9 16.49 0.70 42.67
N TRP A 10 16.21 1.21 41.47
CA TRP A 10 16.60 2.53 40.96
C TRP A 10 18.05 2.97 41.26
N GLY A 11 18.98 2.53 40.41
CA GLY A 11 20.33 3.13 40.37
C GLY A 11 20.25 4.52 39.75
N VAL A 12 20.20 5.55 40.59
CA VAL A 12 20.40 6.94 40.17
C VAL A 12 21.85 7.09 39.70
N PRO A 13 22.15 7.72 38.54
CA PRO A 13 23.53 8.00 38.18
C PRO A 13 24.11 8.98 39.21
N LEU A 14 25.24 8.58 39.83
CA LEU A 14 26.06 9.47 40.64
C LEU A 14 26.57 10.62 39.76
N LEU A 15 25.90 11.76 39.78
CA LEU A 15 26.46 13.04 39.38
C LEU A 15 27.22 13.62 40.59
N LEU A 16 28.45 14.07 40.34
CA LEU A 16 29.34 14.70 41.30
C LEU A 16 28.65 15.90 41.98
N VAL A 17 28.12 15.67 43.17
CA VAL A 17 27.72 16.73 44.10
C VAL A 17 28.99 17.28 44.72
N GLY A 18 29.29 18.55 44.46
CA GLY A 18 30.33 19.27 45.20
C GLY A 18 29.85 19.50 46.63
N PHE A 19 30.31 18.66 47.56
CA PHE A 19 30.03 18.79 48.98
C PHE A 19 31.02 19.75 49.63
N PHE A 20 30.53 20.90 50.12
CA PHE A 20 31.19 21.64 51.20
C PHE A 20 30.26 21.56 52.43
N GLY A 21 30.64 20.76 53.41
CA GLY A 21 29.92 20.66 54.68
C GLY A 21 30.79 20.01 55.75
N GLU A 22 31.34 20.85 56.64
CA GLU A 22 32.00 20.41 57.87
C GLU A 22 31.00 19.72 58.81
N SER A 23 31.47 18.64 59.45
CA SER A 23 30.70 17.82 60.37
C SER A 23 30.49 18.48 61.74
N GLY A 24 29.24 18.61 62.19
CA GLY A 24 28.91 18.77 63.61
C GLY A 24 27.52 19.36 63.89
N GLY A 25 26.65 18.60 64.57
CA GLY A 25 25.49 19.11 65.30
C GLY A 25 24.12 18.99 64.61
N LEU A 26 23.17 18.38 65.32
CA LEU A 26 21.74 18.32 65.00
C LEU A 26 21.12 19.74 65.02
N THR A 27 21.14 20.46 63.89
CA THR A 27 20.22 21.56 63.50
C THR A 27 20.66 22.16 62.15
N ALA A 28 20.40 21.51 61.03
CA ALA A 28 20.53 22.20 59.73
C ALA A 28 19.28 23.11 59.53
N GLN A 29 19.36 24.37 59.97
CA GLN A 29 18.27 25.34 59.92
C GLN A 29 18.05 25.97 58.53
N ALA A 30 19.00 25.83 57.61
CA ALA A 30 18.89 26.26 56.22
C ALA A 30 19.81 25.43 55.30
N GLY A 31 19.40 25.26 54.04
CA GLY A 31 20.15 24.52 53.02
C GLY A 31 19.85 25.05 51.61
N GLU A 32 20.73 24.74 50.66
CA GLU A 32 20.61 25.12 49.26
C GLU A 32 20.98 23.95 48.34
N TRP A 33 20.12 23.65 47.38
CA TRP A 33 20.36 22.65 46.35
C TRP A 33 20.10 23.24 44.97
N THR A 34 21.08 23.14 44.08
CA THR A 34 20.98 23.65 42.71
C THR A 34 21.07 22.49 41.72
N VAL A 35 20.13 22.47 40.76
CA VAL A 35 20.04 21.49 39.70
C VAL A 35 20.20 22.20 38.36
N GLU A 36 21.35 21.99 37.74
CA GLU A 36 21.56 22.36 36.35
C GLU A 36 20.91 21.33 35.43
N GLU A 37 20.31 21.81 34.34
CA GLU A 37 19.64 21.01 33.33
C GLU A 37 18.64 19.97 33.88
N PRO A 38 17.60 20.38 34.62
CA PRO A 38 16.68 19.46 35.31
C PRO A 38 16.01 18.43 34.39
N TRP A 39 15.84 18.74 33.10
CA TRP A 39 15.31 17.82 32.09
C TRP A 39 16.16 16.55 31.90
N ARG A 40 17.43 16.55 32.32
CA ARG A 40 18.27 15.33 32.31
C ARG A 40 17.90 14.32 33.40
N LEU A 41 17.18 14.75 34.44
CA LEU A 41 16.70 13.89 35.52
C LEU A 41 15.40 13.16 35.17
N ARG A 42 14.74 13.56 34.07
CA ARG A 42 13.53 12.92 33.55
C ARG A 42 13.79 11.42 33.35
N PRO A 43 12.94 10.55 33.89
CA PRO A 43 13.08 9.14 33.62
C PRO A 43 12.62 8.87 32.17
N PRO A 44 13.38 8.10 31.37
CA PRO A 44 12.99 7.81 30.00
C PRO A 44 11.71 6.97 29.96
N ILE A 45 10.81 7.29 29.05
CA ILE A 45 9.55 6.57 28.83
C ILE A 45 9.68 5.76 27.54
N VAL A 46 9.49 4.44 27.63
CA VAL A 46 9.50 3.54 26.48
C VAL A 46 8.08 3.06 26.23
N LEU A 47 7.56 3.37 25.04
CA LEU A 47 6.27 2.89 24.60
C LEU A 47 6.44 1.55 23.86
N VAL A 48 5.78 0.52 24.36
CA VAL A 48 5.77 -0.82 23.74
C VAL A 48 4.45 -1.01 23.02
N LEU A 49 4.51 -1.29 21.73
CA LEU A 49 3.34 -1.44 20.87
C LEU A 49 3.25 -2.87 20.36
N SER A 50 2.16 -3.56 20.71
CA SER A 50 1.98 -4.97 20.31
C SER A 50 1.60 -5.11 18.83
N GLY A 51 1.65 -6.35 18.33
CA GLY A 51 0.91 -6.71 17.12
C GLY A 51 -0.61 -6.78 17.35
N GLY A 52 -1.33 -7.26 16.34
CA GLY A 52 -2.80 -7.39 16.39
C GLY A 52 -3.53 -7.11 15.07
N GLY A 53 -2.80 -6.84 13.97
CA GLY A 53 -3.40 -6.50 12.68
C GLY A 53 -4.31 -5.27 12.78
N ALA A 54 -5.53 -5.35 12.26
CA ALA A 54 -6.51 -4.27 12.32
C ALA A 54 -6.81 -3.76 13.73
N ARG A 55 -6.74 -4.62 14.76
CA ARG A 55 -6.93 -4.23 16.17
C ARG A 55 -5.87 -3.23 16.64
N GLY A 56 -4.68 -3.26 16.05
CA GLY A 56 -3.59 -2.33 16.34
C GLY A 56 -3.92 -0.87 16.03
N ILE A 57 -4.94 -0.59 15.22
CA ILE A 57 -5.43 0.77 14.95
C ILE A 57 -5.85 1.49 16.23
N ALA A 58 -6.28 0.77 17.28
CA ALA A 58 -6.56 1.35 18.59
C ALA A 58 -5.34 2.04 19.23
N GLN A 59 -4.12 1.64 18.86
CA GLN A 59 -2.89 2.26 19.36
C GLN A 59 -2.78 3.74 18.94
N ILE A 60 -3.42 4.15 17.84
CA ILE A 60 -3.50 5.56 17.43
C ILE A 60 -4.24 6.39 18.49
N GLY A 61 -5.35 5.88 19.02
CA GLY A 61 -6.07 6.53 20.11
C GLY A 61 -5.24 6.69 21.38
N VAL A 62 -4.35 5.74 21.66
CA VAL A 62 -3.38 5.85 22.76
C VAL A 62 -2.37 6.96 22.49
N LEU A 63 -1.80 7.02 21.28
CA LEU A 63 -0.88 8.08 20.88
C LEU A 63 -1.53 9.47 20.98
N GLN A 64 -2.81 9.62 20.58
CA GLN A 64 -3.56 10.88 20.71
C GLN A 64 -3.63 11.36 22.17
N VAL A 65 -3.91 10.46 23.11
CA VAL A 65 -3.96 10.81 24.53
C VAL A 65 -2.59 11.17 25.08
N LEU A 66 -1.54 10.46 24.67
CA LEU A 66 -0.16 10.77 25.05
C LEU A 66 0.28 12.14 24.52
N GLU A 67 0.02 12.46 23.24
CA GLU A 67 0.32 13.77 22.65
C GLU A 67 -0.47 14.89 23.35
N ARG A 68 -1.78 14.71 23.56
CA ARG A 68 -2.63 15.70 24.25
C ARG A 68 -2.20 15.99 25.69
N THR A 69 -1.59 15.02 26.36
CA THR A 69 -1.09 15.16 27.74
C THR A 69 0.38 15.56 27.83
N GLY A 70 1.02 15.86 26.68
CA GLY A 70 2.42 16.30 26.63
C GLY A 70 3.44 15.17 26.88
N ILE A 71 3.00 13.91 26.92
CA ILE A 71 3.88 12.76 27.16
C ILE A 71 4.42 12.26 25.81
N VAL A 72 5.64 12.65 25.48
CA VAL A 72 6.34 12.16 24.29
C VAL A 72 7.27 11.00 24.67
N PRO A 73 7.09 9.78 24.10
CA PRO A 73 7.98 8.66 24.37
C PRO A 73 9.44 8.95 23.97
N ASP A 74 10.39 8.49 24.77
CA ASP A 74 11.84 8.56 24.47
C ASP A 74 12.31 7.43 23.56
N ALA A 75 11.59 6.31 23.58
CA ALA A 75 11.74 5.24 22.60
C ALA A 75 10.42 4.49 22.36
N ILE A 76 10.33 3.83 21.21
CA ILE A 76 9.24 2.95 20.84
C ILE A 76 9.81 1.58 20.45
N VAL A 77 9.22 0.52 21.01
CA VAL A 77 9.51 -0.87 20.63
C VAL A 77 8.22 -1.50 20.12
N GLY A 78 8.18 -1.82 18.83
CA GLY A 78 6.97 -2.30 18.16
C GLY A 78 7.10 -3.69 17.56
N SER A 79 5.98 -4.40 17.49
CA SER A 79 5.85 -5.69 16.77
C SER A 79 4.70 -5.63 15.76
N SER A 80 4.91 -6.14 14.53
CA SER A 80 3.90 -6.19 13.46
C SER A 80 3.28 -4.81 13.19
N ILE A 81 1.95 -4.68 13.24
CA ILE A 81 1.27 -3.37 13.11
C ILE A 81 1.77 -2.32 14.12
N GLY A 82 2.17 -2.72 15.33
CA GLY A 82 2.75 -1.81 16.32
C GLY A 82 4.14 -1.31 15.93
N ALA A 83 4.91 -2.09 15.17
CA ALA A 83 6.15 -1.62 14.56
C ALA A 83 5.89 -0.63 13.43
N ILE A 84 4.83 -0.84 12.63
CA ILE A 84 4.44 0.08 11.56
C ILE A 84 4.00 1.42 12.14
N LEU A 85 3.01 1.44 13.04
CA LEU A 85 2.53 2.67 13.66
C LEU A 85 3.61 3.35 14.50
N GLY A 86 4.36 2.58 15.28
CA GLY A 86 5.46 3.08 16.10
C GLY A 86 6.62 3.65 15.30
N GLY A 87 6.98 3.00 14.18
CA GLY A 87 8.04 3.46 13.29
C GLY A 87 7.66 4.73 12.53
N LEU A 88 6.42 4.82 12.05
CA LEU A 88 5.90 6.06 11.44
C LEU A 88 5.83 7.21 12.46
N TYR A 89 5.35 6.95 13.69
CA TYR A 89 5.37 7.96 14.74
C TYR A 89 6.80 8.43 15.08
N ALA A 90 7.75 7.49 15.17
CA ALA A 90 9.18 7.80 15.37
C ALA A 90 9.77 8.61 14.20
N CYS A 91 9.34 8.36 12.97
CA CYS A 91 9.66 9.16 11.79
C CYS A 91 9.06 10.59 11.82
N GLY A 92 8.18 10.89 12.78
CA GLY A 92 7.66 12.24 13.01
C GLY A 92 6.22 12.47 12.58
N TYR A 93 5.48 11.42 12.21
CA TYR A 93 4.03 11.52 12.04
C TYR A 93 3.33 11.79 13.38
N THR A 94 2.31 12.64 13.36
CA THR A 94 1.39 12.86 14.49
C THR A 94 0.33 11.76 14.57
N ALA A 95 -0.31 11.60 15.73
CA ALA A 95 -1.39 10.64 15.87
C ALA A 95 -2.59 10.96 14.95
N GLU A 96 -2.88 12.24 14.70
CA GLU A 96 -3.92 12.66 13.74
C GLU A 96 -3.55 12.34 12.29
N GLU A 97 -2.28 12.50 11.90
CA GLU A 97 -1.84 12.09 10.56
C GLU A 97 -1.90 10.57 10.39
N LEU A 98 -1.53 9.80 11.42
CA LEU A 98 -1.70 8.34 11.40
C LEU A 98 -3.18 7.95 11.26
N GLU A 99 -4.09 8.62 11.96
CA GLU A 99 -5.54 8.42 11.80
C GLU A 99 -5.97 8.72 10.35
N ALA A 100 -5.58 9.88 9.81
CA ALA A 100 -5.92 10.27 8.44
C ALA A 100 -5.38 9.27 7.41
N LEU A 101 -4.15 8.77 7.59
CA LEU A 101 -3.57 7.74 6.73
C LEU A 101 -4.40 6.45 6.73
N VAL A 102 -4.88 6.01 7.90
CA VAL A 102 -5.70 4.80 8.01
C VAL A 102 -7.00 4.93 7.21
N TYR A 103 -7.65 6.09 7.24
CA TYR A 103 -8.86 6.34 6.44
C TYR A 103 -8.58 6.51 4.95
N ALA A 104 -7.42 7.05 4.58
CA ALA A 104 -7.04 7.26 3.18
C ALA A 104 -6.55 5.98 2.48
N THR A 105 -6.22 4.92 3.23
CA THR A 105 -5.64 3.69 2.67
C THR A 105 -6.72 2.73 2.19
N ASP A 106 -6.60 2.24 0.95
CA ASP A 106 -7.35 1.08 0.47
C ASP A 106 -6.71 -0.21 1.03
N TRP A 107 -7.24 -0.67 2.16
CA TRP A 107 -6.72 -1.84 2.86
C TRP A 107 -6.96 -3.16 2.13
N GLU A 108 -8.02 -3.25 1.33
CA GLU A 108 -8.29 -4.45 0.54
C GLU A 108 -7.22 -4.58 -0.56
N GLU A 109 -6.89 -3.48 -1.22
CA GLU A 109 -5.83 -3.43 -2.21
C GLU A 109 -4.44 -3.65 -1.58
N LEU A 110 -4.12 -2.99 -0.47
CA LEU A 110 -2.81 -3.08 0.19
C LEU A 110 -2.50 -4.51 0.67
N LEU A 111 -3.51 -5.21 1.21
CA LEU A 111 -3.37 -6.55 1.78
C LEU A 111 -3.66 -7.68 0.78
N SER A 112 -4.01 -7.33 -0.46
CA SER A 112 -4.23 -8.27 -1.55
C SER A 112 -3.04 -9.20 -1.73
N LEU A 113 -3.34 -10.47 -2.03
CA LEU A 113 -2.30 -11.44 -2.41
C LEU A 113 -1.85 -11.23 -3.85
N ARG A 114 -2.61 -10.48 -4.66
CA ARG A 114 -2.23 -10.13 -6.02
C ARG A 114 -1.17 -9.04 -6.00
N GLN A 115 -0.11 -9.22 -6.78
CA GLN A 115 0.98 -8.25 -6.84
C GLN A 115 0.57 -6.97 -7.57
N TYR A 116 -0.24 -7.07 -8.62
CA TYR A 116 -0.75 -5.94 -9.42
C TYR A 116 -2.27 -6.08 -9.59
N GLU A 117 -2.98 -4.95 -9.59
CA GLU A 117 -4.38 -4.93 -10.00
C GLU A 117 -4.41 -4.93 -11.52
N ARG A 118 -5.50 -5.44 -12.10
CA ARG A 118 -5.62 -5.46 -13.56
C ARG A 118 -5.39 -4.07 -14.15
N SER A 119 -5.91 -3.01 -13.51
CA SER A 119 -5.74 -1.62 -13.94
C SER A 119 -4.31 -1.07 -13.86
N ASP A 120 -3.41 -1.68 -13.08
CA ASP A 120 -2.02 -1.24 -12.96
C ASP A 120 -1.15 -1.69 -14.14
N LEU A 121 -1.58 -2.74 -14.84
CA LEU A 121 -0.84 -3.37 -15.92
C LEU A 121 -1.02 -2.60 -17.23
N PHE A 122 -0.02 -2.67 -18.10
CA PHE A 122 -0.16 -2.19 -19.47
C PHE A 122 -1.20 -3.02 -20.23
N VAL A 123 -1.88 -2.40 -21.21
CA VAL A 123 -2.97 -3.04 -21.99
C VAL A 123 -2.58 -4.41 -22.56
N ASP A 124 -1.35 -4.56 -23.05
CA ASP A 124 -0.83 -5.81 -23.60
C ASP A 124 -0.55 -6.88 -22.53
N GLN A 125 -0.09 -6.47 -21.34
CA GLN A 125 0.11 -7.36 -20.18
C GLN A 125 -1.22 -7.87 -19.62
N ARG A 126 -2.26 -7.04 -19.62
CA ARG A 126 -3.61 -7.46 -19.17
C ARG A 126 -4.15 -8.59 -20.02
N ALA A 127 -3.99 -8.49 -21.35
CA ALA A 127 -4.45 -9.54 -22.25
C ALA A 127 -3.76 -10.89 -21.96
N GLU A 128 -2.49 -10.88 -21.54
CA GLU A 128 -1.75 -12.08 -21.13
C GLU A 128 -2.30 -12.66 -19.82
N GLU A 129 -2.51 -11.82 -18.79
CA GLU A 129 -3.02 -12.25 -17.49
C GLU A 129 -4.47 -12.74 -17.54
N ASP A 130 -5.32 -12.08 -18.34
CA ASP A 130 -6.73 -12.42 -18.52
C ASP A 130 -6.90 -13.82 -19.19
N ARG A 131 -5.88 -14.31 -19.90
CA ARG A 131 -5.87 -15.62 -20.57
C ARG A 131 -5.37 -16.77 -19.69
N SER A 132 -4.60 -16.47 -18.65
CA SER A 132 -3.95 -17.48 -17.81
C SER A 132 -4.81 -17.83 -16.59
N LEU A 133 -5.13 -19.12 -16.44
CA LEU A 133 -5.66 -19.66 -15.18
C LEU A 133 -4.53 -19.91 -14.18
N LEU A 134 -3.44 -20.53 -14.65
CA LEU A 134 -2.28 -20.88 -13.84
C LEU A 134 -1.01 -20.51 -14.61
N THR A 135 -0.12 -19.80 -13.93
CA THR A 135 1.22 -19.48 -14.43
C THR A 135 2.25 -20.26 -13.64
N LEU A 136 3.04 -21.07 -14.35
CA LEU A 136 4.17 -21.80 -13.78
C LEU A 136 5.48 -21.12 -14.21
N TYR A 137 6.42 -21.00 -13.27
CA TYR A 137 7.71 -20.35 -13.48
C TYR A 137 8.82 -21.37 -13.53
N PHE A 138 9.79 -21.15 -14.43
CA PHE A 138 10.95 -22.00 -14.59
C PHE A 138 12.23 -21.17 -14.69
N GLU A 139 13.33 -21.77 -14.24
CA GLU A 139 14.69 -21.30 -14.52
C GLU A 139 15.52 -22.47 -15.02
N ASN A 140 16.05 -22.38 -16.25
CA ASN A 140 16.80 -23.45 -16.88
C ASN A 140 16.01 -24.78 -16.86
N PHE A 141 14.72 -24.71 -17.21
CA PHE A 141 13.76 -25.84 -17.19
C PHE A 141 13.50 -26.48 -15.81
N ARG A 142 13.91 -25.83 -14.71
CA ARG A 142 13.57 -26.29 -13.35
C ARG A 142 12.42 -25.47 -12.80
N PRO A 143 11.37 -26.10 -12.24
CA PRO A 143 10.24 -25.37 -11.69
C PRO A 143 10.69 -24.53 -10.49
N VAL A 144 10.32 -23.25 -10.49
CA VAL A 144 10.54 -22.33 -9.37
C VAL A 144 9.26 -22.27 -8.54
N LEU A 145 9.31 -22.80 -7.32
CA LEU A 145 8.19 -22.74 -6.40
C LEU A 145 8.19 -21.40 -5.64
N PRO A 146 7.04 -20.71 -5.55
CA PRO A 146 6.96 -19.50 -4.75
C PRO A 146 7.07 -19.81 -3.26
N LEU A 147 7.84 -19.00 -2.52
CA LEU A 147 8.02 -19.13 -1.08
C LEU A 147 6.82 -18.61 -0.27
N ALA A 148 5.97 -17.78 -0.91
CA ALA A 148 4.79 -17.18 -0.32
C ALA A 148 3.74 -16.85 -1.39
N ALA A 149 2.50 -16.60 -0.97
CA ALA A 149 1.41 -16.21 -1.87
C ALA A 149 1.62 -14.83 -2.51
N SER A 150 2.31 -13.91 -1.82
CA SER A 150 2.65 -12.57 -2.31
C SER A 150 4.09 -12.21 -1.95
N SER A 151 4.75 -11.41 -2.80
CA SER A 151 6.08 -10.86 -2.53
C SER A 151 6.09 -9.78 -1.45
N GLY A 152 4.92 -9.22 -1.09
CA GLY A 152 4.81 -8.13 -0.12
C GLY A 152 5.32 -6.78 -0.63
N ILE A 153 5.58 -6.63 -1.93
CA ILE A 153 6.12 -5.41 -2.54
C ILE A 153 5.19 -4.22 -2.38
N ARG A 154 3.87 -4.42 -2.50
CA ARG A 154 2.87 -3.35 -2.27
C ARG A 154 3.03 -2.75 -0.87
N MET A 155 3.15 -3.60 0.15
CA MET A 155 3.40 -3.19 1.53
C MET A 155 4.74 -2.45 1.65
N THR A 156 5.82 -2.97 1.04
CA THR A 156 7.11 -2.29 1.04
C THR A 156 7.03 -0.90 0.41
N ALA A 157 6.40 -0.80 -0.77
CA ALA A 157 6.27 0.46 -1.51
C ALA A 157 5.44 1.48 -0.71
N PHE A 158 4.32 1.04 -0.14
CA PHE A 158 3.51 1.87 0.76
C PHE A 158 4.33 2.41 1.94
N LEU A 159 5.06 1.55 2.65
CA LEU A 159 5.89 1.98 3.78
C LEU A 159 7.04 2.90 3.34
N GLN A 160 7.66 2.64 2.18
CA GLN A 160 8.72 3.48 1.62
C GLN A 160 8.22 4.86 1.23
N GLU A 161 7.00 4.95 0.68
CA GLU A 161 6.34 6.23 0.38
C GLU A 161 6.18 7.07 1.64
N LEU A 162 5.60 6.47 2.69
CA LEU A 162 5.34 7.14 3.96
C LEU A 162 6.64 7.55 4.65
N VAL A 163 7.65 6.68 4.67
CA VAL A 163 8.95 7.00 5.27
C VAL A 163 9.66 8.09 4.48
N GLY A 164 9.63 8.06 3.14
CA GLY A 164 10.23 9.10 2.32
C GLY A 164 9.55 10.47 2.48
N ALA A 165 8.24 10.49 2.72
CA ALA A 165 7.47 11.69 3.03
C ALA A 165 7.65 12.19 4.48
N SER A 166 8.25 11.40 5.36
CA SER A 166 8.31 11.71 6.80
C SER A 166 9.33 12.82 7.16
N PRO A 167 9.11 13.57 8.26
CA PRO A 167 10.05 14.58 8.74
C PRO A 167 11.45 14.03 9.03
N TYR A 168 11.53 12.89 9.73
CA TYR A 168 12.79 12.25 10.13
C TYR A 168 13.07 10.99 9.32
N GLY A 169 14.21 10.97 8.64
CA GLY A 169 14.78 9.77 8.00
C GLY A 169 16.22 9.57 8.45
N ALA A 170 16.50 8.41 9.06
CA ALA A 170 17.83 8.08 9.56
C ALA A 170 18.15 6.59 9.34
N ALA A 171 19.44 6.31 9.08
CA ALA A 171 19.95 4.94 9.06
C ALA A 171 20.01 4.35 10.47
N ASP A 172 20.34 5.16 11.47
CA ASP A 172 20.29 4.78 12.87
C ASP A 172 18.93 5.20 13.44
N PHE A 173 18.17 4.24 13.95
CA PHE A 173 16.83 4.50 14.47
C PHE A 173 16.87 5.23 15.81
N ASP A 174 18.05 5.42 16.41
CA ASP A 174 18.22 6.30 17.58
C ASP A 174 18.20 7.79 17.23
N HIS A 175 18.35 8.16 15.95
CA HIS A 175 18.33 9.54 15.46
C HIS A 175 16.97 9.99 14.90
N LEU A 176 15.92 9.20 15.12
CA LEU A 176 14.53 9.56 14.79
C LEU A 176 13.94 10.49 15.88
N ARG A 177 12.68 10.97 15.70
CA ARG A 177 12.00 11.84 16.68
C ARG A 177 12.00 11.21 18.08
N CYS A 178 11.73 9.90 18.13
CA CYS A 178 11.97 9.05 19.27
C CYS A 178 12.73 7.81 18.81
N ARG A 179 13.56 7.23 19.69
CA ARG A 179 14.37 6.05 19.36
C ARG A 179 13.44 4.90 18.98
N PHE A 180 13.75 4.13 17.96
CA PHE A 180 12.85 3.07 17.50
C PHE A 180 13.52 1.70 17.43
N ARG A 181 12.77 0.65 17.79
CA ARG A 181 13.13 -0.75 17.57
C ARG A 181 11.96 -1.50 16.95
N ALA A 182 12.16 -2.06 15.76
CA ALA A 182 11.23 -3.03 15.18
C ALA A 182 11.62 -4.44 15.62
N VAL A 183 10.66 -5.21 16.13
CA VAL A 183 10.88 -6.59 16.56
C VAL A 183 10.55 -7.52 15.41
N ALA A 184 11.51 -8.36 15.00
CA ALA A 184 11.30 -9.42 14.02
C ALA A 184 11.71 -10.76 14.62
N THR A 185 11.34 -11.86 13.95
CA THR A 185 11.77 -13.21 14.31
C THR A 185 12.72 -13.73 13.25
N ASP A 186 13.91 -14.18 13.64
CA ASP A 186 14.80 -14.94 12.75
C ASP A 186 14.20 -16.33 12.54
N LEU A 187 13.76 -16.60 11.30
CA LEU A 187 13.11 -17.84 10.93
C LEU A 187 14.06 -19.06 11.00
N VAL A 188 15.37 -18.84 10.82
CA VAL A 188 16.36 -19.93 10.83
C VAL A 188 16.75 -20.30 12.26
N ARG A 189 16.92 -19.30 13.14
CA ARG A 189 17.34 -19.53 14.53
C ARG A 189 16.18 -19.65 15.52
N GLY A 190 14.99 -19.18 15.16
CA GLY A 190 13.82 -19.14 16.04
C GLY A 190 13.92 -18.13 17.18
N SER A 191 14.76 -17.09 17.06
CA SER A 191 15.01 -16.10 18.11
C SER A 191 14.50 -14.70 17.72
N PRO A 192 14.05 -13.87 18.68
CA PRO A 192 13.68 -12.50 18.40
C PRO A 192 14.90 -11.63 18.07
N VAL A 193 14.72 -10.68 17.16
CA VAL A 193 15.73 -9.72 16.70
C VAL A 193 15.18 -8.31 16.84
N LEU A 194 15.93 -7.43 17.51
CA LEU A 194 15.65 -5.99 17.59
C LEU A 194 16.40 -5.26 16.47
N LEU A 195 15.65 -4.78 15.48
CA LEU A 195 16.19 -3.97 14.40
C LEU A 195 16.34 -2.52 14.88
N ARG A 196 17.58 -2.02 14.87
CA ARG A 196 17.99 -0.71 15.42
C ARG A 196 18.49 0.28 14.38
N SER A 197 18.77 -0.19 13.17
CA SER A 197 19.33 0.61 12.10
C SER A 197 19.01 -0.01 10.75
N GLY A 198 19.37 0.66 9.66
CA GLY A 198 19.14 0.23 8.28
C GLY A 198 18.00 0.97 7.60
N ASP A 199 17.27 0.28 6.74
CA ASP A 199 16.06 0.81 6.11
C ASP A 199 14.86 0.58 7.03
N ILE A 200 14.27 1.67 7.53
CA ILE A 200 13.17 1.60 8.49
C ILE A 200 11.88 1.03 7.87
N ALA A 201 11.59 1.30 6.58
CA ALA A 201 10.42 0.72 5.91
C ALA A 201 10.56 -0.80 5.80
N LEU A 202 11.76 -1.27 5.49
CA LEU A 202 12.10 -2.69 5.47
C LEU A 202 12.03 -3.31 6.87
N ALA A 203 12.48 -2.59 7.91
CA ALA A 203 12.43 -3.07 9.29
C ALA A 203 10.99 -3.22 9.80
N MET A 204 10.13 -2.24 9.50
CA MET A 204 8.68 -2.30 9.76
C MET A 204 8.04 -3.47 9.01
N ARG A 205 8.39 -3.67 7.73
CA ARG A 205 7.91 -4.82 6.94
C ARG A 205 8.38 -6.15 7.52
N ALA A 206 9.66 -6.28 7.87
CA ALA A 206 10.22 -7.50 8.46
C ALA A 206 9.47 -7.88 9.75
N SER A 207 9.07 -6.88 10.54
CA SER A 207 8.25 -7.06 11.73
C SER A 207 6.81 -7.50 11.46
N ALA A 208 6.29 -7.30 10.24
CA ALA A 208 4.88 -7.51 9.85
C ALA A 208 4.67 -8.55 8.75
N VAL A 209 5.70 -9.31 8.36
CA VAL A 209 5.60 -10.36 7.33
C VAL A 209 5.16 -11.68 7.94
N PHE A 210 3.87 -11.98 7.76
CA PHE A 210 3.29 -13.25 8.20
C PHE A 210 3.73 -14.41 7.28
N PRO A 211 4.24 -15.54 7.82
CA PRO A 211 4.65 -16.70 7.02
C PRO A 211 3.57 -17.22 6.08
N LEU A 212 3.98 -17.81 4.94
CA LEU A 212 3.13 -18.31 3.84
C LEU A 212 2.35 -17.22 3.07
N ARG A 213 1.98 -16.12 3.74
CA ARG A 213 1.28 -14.99 3.12
C ARG A 213 2.23 -14.09 2.35
N TYR A 214 3.32 -13.67 2.99
CA TYR A 214 4.33 -12.79 2.41
C TYR A 214 5.72 -13.42 2.43
N THR A 215 6.54 -13.10 1.41
CA THR A 215 7.93 -13.57 1.34
C THR A 215 8.73 -13.05 2.55
N PRO A 216 9.43 -13.91 3.31
CA PRO A 216 10.30 -13.49 4.39
C PRO A 216 11.32 -12.43 3.98
N VAL A 217 11.64 -11.52 4.87
CA VAL A 217 12.56 -10.41 4.59
C VAL A 217 14.00 -10.85 4.81
N GLN A 218 14.82 -10.78 3.77
CA GLN A 218 16.26 -10.98 3.92
C GLN A 218 16.93 -9.72 4.46
N TRP A 219 17.44 -9.82 5.69
CA TRP A 219 18.13 -8.77 6.41
C TRP A 219 19.57 -9.21 6.69
N ASP A 220 20.50 -8.75 5.85
CA ASP A 220 21.88 -9.24 5.81
C ASP A 220 21.95 -10.77 5.68
N THR A 221 22.39 -11.46 6.74
CA THR A 221 22.48 -12.92 6.82
C THR A 221 21.25 -13.56 7.46
N LEU A 222 20.30 -12.76 7.94
CA LEU A 222 19.10 -13.21 8.63
C LEU A 222 17.92 -13.32 7.66
N LEU A 223 17.05 -14.29 7.91
CA LEU A 223 15.76 -14.43 7.24
C LEU A 223 14.66 -14.11 8.24
N LEU A 224 14.05 -12.93 8.10
CA LEU A 224 13.15 -12.37 9.09
C LEU A 224 11.68 -12.52 8.71
N VAL A 225 10.86 -12.81 9.71
CA VAL A 225 9.39 -12.84 9.65
C VAL A 225 8.81 -12.10 10.84
N ASP A 226 7.47 -11.99 10.88
CA ASP A 226 6.73 -11.23 11.88
C ASP A 226 7.25 -11.45 13.32
N GLY A 227 7.46 -10.34 14.04
CA GLY A 227 7.97 -10.37 15.41
C GLY A 227 7.01 -11.02 16.40
N GLY A 228 5.72 -11.06 16.06
CA GLY A 228 4.65 -11.65 16.84
C GLY A 228 4.89 -13.12 17.19
N LEU A 229 5.64 -13.85 16.34
CA LEU A 229 5.94 -15.26 16.55
C LEU A 229 6.73 -15.53 17.85
N GLN A 230 7.55 -14.57 18.29
CA GLN A 230 8.38 -14.69 19.49
C GLN A 230 8.10 -13.62 20.54
N ALA A 231 7.61 -12.45 20.14
CA ALA A 231 7.45 -11.29 21.02
C ALA A 231 6.36 -10.32 20.51
N ASN A 232 5.11 -10.79 20.49
CA ASN A 232 3.96 -9.99 20.05
C ASN A 232 3.66 -8.78 20.94
N LEU A 233 4.02 -8.83 22.23
CA LEU A 233 4.04 -7.69 23.15
C LEU A 233 5.45 -7.59 23.76
N PRO A 234 6.40 -6.88 23.13
CA PRO A 234 7.84 -7.05 23.40
C PRO A 234 8.36 -6.33 24.67
N VAL A 235 7.67 -6.45 25.81
CA VAL A 235 7.98 -5.73 27.06
C VAL A 235 9.33 -6.13 27.66
N ARG A 236 9.61 -7.43 27.79
CA ARG A 236 10.90 -7.89 28.34
C ARG A 236 12.07 -7.54 27.42
N LEU A 237 11.86 -7.52 26.11
CA LEU A 237 12.88 -7.04 25.16
C LEU A 237 13.15 -5.56 25.36
N ALA A 238 12.09 -4.75 25.47
CA ALA A 238 12.20 -3.32 25.77
C ALA A 238 12.90 -3.06 27.12
N ARG A 239 12.62 -3.86 28.16
CA ARG A 239 13.31 -3.76 29.46
C ARG A 239 14.80 -4.06 29.38
N ARG A 240 15.20 -5.03 28.55
CA ARG A 240 16.62 -5.36 28.35
C ARG A 240 17.35 -4.27 27.57
N GLU A 241 16.71 -3.71 26.55
CA GLU A 241 17.27 -2.63 25.74
C GLU A 241 17.34 -1.30 26.52
N PHE A 242 16.33 -1.02 27.35
CA PHE A 242 16.18 0.22 28.11
C PHE A 242 15.96 -0.06 29.60
N PRO A 243 17.01 -0.46 30.35
CA PRO A 243 16.88 -0.93 31.74
C PRO A 243 16.36 0.12 32.72
N ASN A 244 16.62 1.41 32.46
CA ASN A 244 16.26 2.52 33.35
C ASN A 244 14.96 3.24 32.96
N ALA A 245 14.22 2.70 31.99
CA ALA A 245 13.01 3.35 31.47
C ALA A 245 11.73 2.88 32.18
N PHE A 246 10.73 3.77 32.25
CA PHE A 246 9.35 3.36 32.51
C PHE A 246 8.77 2.75 31.24
N ILE A 247 8.30 1.50 31.34
CA ILE A 247 7.71 0.80 30.20
C ILE A 247 6.19 0.91 30.24
N VAL A 248 5.66 1.61 29.24
CA VAL A 248 4.23 1.73 28.99
C VAL A 248 3.90 0.83 27.82
N ALA A 249 3.08 -0.20 28.04
CA ALA A 249 2.79 -1.22 27.04
C ALA A 249 1.34 -1.15 26.58
N VAL A 250 1.11 -1.15 25.26
CA VAL A 250 -0.21 -1.18 24.65
C VAL A 250 -0.45 -2.57 24.06
N ASN A 251 -1.47 -3.26 24.57
CA ASN A 251 -1.80 -4.61 24.15
C ASN A 251 -3.09 -4.62 23.32
N THR A 252 -2.96 -4.90 22.03
CA THR A 252 -4.08 -5.06 21.07
C THR A 252 -4.18 -6.49 20.53
N THR A 253 -3.51 -7.45 21.14
CA THR A 253 -3.54 -8.85 20.70
C THR A 253 -4.96 -9.42 20.71
N ALA A 254 -5.24 -10.34 19.77
CA ALA A 254 -6.57 -10.90 19.59
C ALA A 254 -6.85 -12.02 20.60
N PRO A 255 -8.10 -12.14 21.11
CA PRO A 255 -8.54 -13.37 21.75
C PRO A 255 -8.64 -14.50 20.72
N LEU A 256 -8.74 -15.73 21.22
CA LEU A 256 -8.94 -16.92 20.39
C LEU A 256 -10.29 -16.84 19.67
N ARG A 257 -10.31 -17.15 18.36
CA ARG A 257 -11.54 -17.17 17.55
C ARG A 257 -12.41 -18.38 17.89
N THR A 258 -13.72 -18.21 17.77
CA THR A 258 -14.71 -19.29 17.90
C THR A 258 -15.11 -19.91 16.57
N GLU A 259 -15.01 -19.17 15.45
CA GLU A 259 -15.36 -19.63 14.10
C GLU A 259 -14.09 -19.90 13.28
N LEU A 260 -13.93 -21.15 12.80
CA LEU A 260 -12.76 -21.64 12.05
C LEU A 260 -13.22 -22.36 10.77
N GLU A 261 -13.83 -21.62 9.85
CA GLU A 261 -14.48 -22.21 8.67
C GLU A 261 -13.51 -22.54 7.51
N THR A 262 -12.26 -22.07 7.58
CA THR A 262 -11.31 -22.19 6.46
C THR A 262 -9.95 -22.74 6.91
N PRO A 263 -9.22 -23.47 6.03
CA PRO A 263 -7.91 -24.04 6.37
C PRO A 263 -6.89 -23.00 6.87
N TRP A 264 -6.91 -21.78 6.31
CA TRP A 264 -6.04 -20.69 6.75
C TRP A 264 -6.46 -20.11 8.10
N ALA A 265 -7.76 -20.05 8.42
CA ALA A 265 -8.22 -19.62 9.74
C ALA A 265 -7.75 -20.59 10.84
N ILE A 266 -7.74 -21.90 10.55
CA ILE A 266 -7.18 -22.93 11.44
C ILE A 266 -5.67 -22.75 11.61
N ALA A 267 -4.93 -22.52 10.53
CA ALA A 267 -3.49 -22.28 10.59
C ALA A 267 -3.14 -21.02 11.39
N ASP A 268 -3.88 -19.91 11.17
CA ASP A 268 -3.70 -18.63 11.87
C ASP A 268 -3.99 -18.77 13.38
N GLN A 269 -5.08 -19.46 13.74
CA GLN A 269 -5.42 -19.77 15.12
C GLN A 269 -4.35 -20.64 15.79
N SER A 270 -3.79 -21.62 15.06
CA SER A 270 -2.73 -22.51 15.56
C SER A 270 -1.46 -21.74 15.91
N ILE A 271 -1.08 -20.78 15.06
CA ILE A 271 0.04 -19.87 15.30
C ILE A 271 -0.26 -18.94 16.48
N SER A 272 -1.45 -18.35 16.53
CA SER A 272 -1.88 -17.44 17.60
C SER A 272 -1.89 -18.09 18.99
N LEU A 273 -2.24 -19.38 19.08
CA LEU A 273 -2.17 -20.17 20.31
C LEU A 273 -0.76 -20.22 20.89
N LEU A 274 0.26 -20.43 20.04
CA LEU A 274 1.65 -20.49 20.46
C LEU A 274 2.18 -19.13 20.94
N MET A 275 1.73 -18.04 20.32
CA MET A 275 2.13 -16.68 20.70
C MET A 275 1.63 -16.27 22.10
N ARG A 276 0.47 -16.78 22.53
CA ARG A 276 -0.22 -16.34 23.76
C ARG A 276 0.65 -16.48 25.02
N THR A 277 1.42 -17.56 25.11
CA THR A 277 2.30 -17.83 26.26
C THR A 277 3.33 -16.71 26.45
N PHE A 278 3.85 -16.14 25.36
CA PHE A 278 4.80 -15.03 25.42
C PHE A 278 4.14 -13.74 25.86
N VAL A 279 2.94 -13.46 25.36
CA VAL A 279 2.18 -12.24 25.71
C VAL A 279 1.86 -12.18 27.20
N GLU A 280 1.44 -13.27 27.83
CA GLU A 280 1.12 -13.28 29.27
C GLU A 280 2.33 -12.96 30.16
N ALA A 281 3.50 -13.49 29.81
CA ALA A 281 4.74 -13.18 30.53
C ALA A 281 5.15 -11.70 30.39
N ASP A 282 4.91 -11.12 29.21
CA ASP A 282 5.25 -9.73 28.92
C ASP A 282 4.24 -8.72 29.52
N ARG A 283 2.95 -9.08 29.62
CA ARG A 283 1.92 -8.28 30.31
C ARG A 283 2.31 -7.97 31.76
N ALA A 284 2.81 -8.97 32.48
CA ALA A 284 3.21 -8.83 33.89
C ALA A 284 4.48 -7.98 34.10
N ALA A 285 5.29 -7.75 33.05
CA ALA A 285 6.56 -7.04 33.13
C ALA A 285 6.44 -5.52 32.85
N ALA A 286 5.27 -5.05 32.44
CA ALA A 286 5.03 -3.64 32.11
C ALA A 286 4.87 -2.79 33.39
N ASP A 287 5.34 -1.54 33.36
CA ASP A 287 5.08 -0.61 34.46
C ASP A 287 3.64 -0.08 34.39
N VAL A 288 3.18 0.25 33.18
CA VAL A 288 1.80 0.63 32.90
C VAL A 288 1.34 -0.19 31.70
N LEU A 289 0.19 -0.84 31.83
CA LEU A 289 -0.41 -1.64 30.76
C LEU A 289 -1.69 -0.94 30.30
N ILE A 290 -1.81 -0.71 29.00
CA ILE A 290 -2.96 -0.11 28.33
C ILE A 290 -3.62 -1.19 27.48
N GLU A 291 -4.85 -1.55 27.80
CA GLU A 291 -5.59 -2.63 27.14
C GLU A 291 -6.95 -2.14 26.66
N PRO A 292 -7.05 -1.74 25.39
CA PRO A 292 -8.33 -1.36 24.80
C PRO A 292 -9.31 -2.55 24.76
N GLU A 293 -10.58 -2.30 25.10
CA GLU A 293 -11.65 -3.30 24.98
C GLU A 293 -12.13 -3.40 23.52
N LEU A 294 -11.54 -4.32 22.76
CA LEU A 294 -11.78 -4.45 21.31
C LEU A 294 -12.71 -5.61 20.90
N GLY A 295 -13.34 -6.27 21.88
CA GLY A 295 -14.27 -7.38 21.64
C GLY A 295 -13.72 -8.46 20.70
N GLN A 296 -14.59 -8.96 19.81
CA GLN A 296 -14.30 -10.02 18.83
C GLN A 296 -13.79 -9.49 17.47
N HIS A 297 -13.39 -8.21 17.38
CA HIS A 297 -12.88 -7.61 16.15
C HIS A 297 -11.68 -8.40 15.59
N GLY A 298 -11.74 -8.77 14.31
CA GLY A 298 -10.74 -9.64 13.68
C GLY A 298 -9.40 -8.95 13.38
N THR A 299 -8.30 -9.73 13.32
CA THR A 299 -6.96 -9.21 12.97
C THR A 299 -6.83 -8.77 11.50
N LEU A 300 -7.65 -9.32 10.61
CA LEU A 300 -7.69 -8.96 9.18
C LEU A 300 -8.91 -8.09 8.82
N GLU A 301 -9.67 -7.63 9.81
CA GLU A 301 -10.88 -6.84 9.63
C GLU A 301 -10.55 -5.33 9.64
N PHE A 302 -9.99 -4.81 8.55
CA PHE A 302 -9.62 -3.39 8.44
C PHE A 302 -10.83 -2.51 8.14
N ARG A 303 -11.79 -2.46 9.07
CA ARG A 303 -13.00 -1.64 9.06
C ARG A 303 -13.31 -1.18 10.49
N GLY A 304 -14.27 -0.28 10.67
CA GLY A 304 -14.69 0.17 12.02
C GLY A 304 -13.65 1.04 12.76
N PHE A 305 -12.79 1.75 12.03
CA PHE A 305 -11.64 2.49 12.60
C PHE A 305 -12.03 3.47 13.72
N ALA A 306 -13.14 4.18 13.58
CA ALA A 306 -13.61 5.16 14.57
C ALA A 306 -13.81 4.54 15.96
N GLU A 307 -14.39 3.33 16.01
CA GLU A 307 -14.60 2.62 17.27
C GLU A 307 -13.27 2.14 17.87
N LEU A 308 -12.39 1.53 17.06
CA LEU A 308 -11.08 1.06 17.51
C LEU A 308 -10.25 2.22 18.13
N ILE A 309 -10.21 3.37 17.46
CA ILE A 309 -9.49 4.56 17.95
C ILE A 309 -10.14 5.11 19.22
N ALA A 310 -11.47 5.13 19.31
CA ALA A 310 -12.19 5.55 20.51
C ALA A 310 -11.85 4.65 21.72
N ARG A 311 -11.88 3.32 21.56
CA ARG A 311 -11.49 2.35 22.60
C ARG A 311 -10.03 2.52 23.05
N GLY A 312 -9.15 2.83 22.11
CA GLY A 312 -7.76 3.19 22.40
C GLY A 312 -7.64 4.42 23.30
N ARG A 313 -8.39 5.48 22.98
CA ARG A 313 -8.44 6.72 23.79
C ARG A 313 -8.96 6.46 25.19
N GLU A 314 -10.08 5.74 25.32
CA GLU A 314 -10.69 5.41 26.61
C GLU A 314 -9.70 4.66 27.52
N ALA A 315 -9.03 3.62 27.01
CA ALA A 315 -8.06 2.86 27.78
C ALA A 315 -6.83 3.71 28.18
N ALA A 316 -6.36 4.58 27.29
CA ALA A 316 -5.25 5.48 27.60
C ALA A 316 -5.62 6.52 28.66
N GLU A 317 -6.81 7.11 28.61
CA GLU A 317 -7.29 8.07 29.61
C GLU A 317 -7.40 7.46 31.02
N GLN A 318 -7.71 6.17 31.10
CA GLN A 318 -7.70 5.45 32.38
C GLN A 318 -6.25 5.23 32.87
N ALA A 319 -5.35 4.81 31.99
CA ALA A 319 -3.98 4.49 32.33
C ALA A 319 -3.09 5.73 32.56
N ILE A 320 -3.41 6.88 31.97
CA ILE A 320 -2.59 8.11 32.08
C ILE A 320 -2.46 8.57 33.53
N ARG A 321 -3.53 8.44 34.32
CA ARG A 321 -3.53 8.75 35.75
C ARG A 321 -2.56 7.87 36.52
N GLN A 322 -2.48 6.58 36.16
CA GLN A 322 -1.54 5.65 36.75
C GLN A 322 -0.10 6.00 36.38
N LEU A 323 0.16 6.36 35.11
CA LEU A 323 1.47 6.78 34.65
C LEU A 323 1.94 8.05 35.36
N GLN A 324 1.11 9.10 35.40
CA GLN A 324 1.41 10.35 36.10
C GLN A 324 1.69 10.12 37.60
N ALA A 325 0.90 9.28 38.27
CA ALA A 325 1.14 8.93 39.67
C ALA A 325 2.48 8.21 39.88
N ARG A 326 2.89 7.33 38.95
CA ARG A 326 4.20 6.65 39.01
C ARG A 326 5.36 7.62 38.75
N LEU A 327 5.21 8.52 37.78
CA LEU A 327 6.19 9.58 37.50
C LEU A 327 6.34 10.52 38.69
N GLN A 328 5.24 10.91 39.33
CA GLN A 328 5.29 11.73 40.55
C GLN A 328 6.06 11.02 41.66
N ARG A 329 5.79 9.73 41.93
CA ARG A 329 6.54 8.96 42.92
C ARG A 329 8.04 8.87 42.61
N PHE A 330 8.41 8.81 41.33
CA PHE A 330 9.80 8.88 40.93
C PHE A 330 10.41 10.23 41.33
N TRP A 331 9.74 11.34 41.00
CA TRP A 331 10.21 12.68 41.38
C TRP A 331 10.29 12.88 42.89
N ASP A 332 9.28 12.41 43.64
CA ASP A 332 9.28 12.44 45.10
C ASP A 332 10.48 11.66 45.67
N SER A 333 10.84 10.52 45.06
CA SER A 333 12.02 9.73 45.44
C SER A 333 13.32 10.47 45.14
N VAL A 334 13.44 11.15 44.00
CA VAL A 334 14.62 11.95 43.66
C VAL A 334 14.76 13.10 44.66
N ALA A 335 13.67 13.81 44.92
CA ALA A 335 13.62 14.88 45.91
C ALA A 335 13.98 14.39 47.32
N GLN A 336 13.50 13.21 47.71
CA GLN A 336 13.80 12.64 49.03
C GLN A 336 15.27 12.24 49.19
N VAL A 337 15.93 11.75 48.13
CA VAL A 337 17.37 11.46 48.15
C VAL A 337 18.18 12.76 48.19
N ALA A 338 17.80 13.77 47.42
CA ALA A 338 18.54 15.02 47.32
C ALA A 338 18.40 15.91 48.57
N VAL A 339 17.17 16.13 49.04
CA VAL A 339 16.87 17.08 50.13
C VAL A 339 16.70 16.36 51.48
N GLY A 340 16.24 15.11 51.47
CA GLY A 340 16.01 14.34 52.70
C GLY A 340 17.30 13.86 53.39
N ALA A 341 18.42 13.81 52.67
CA ALA A 341 19.73 13.51 53.25
C ALA A 341 20.25 14.64 54.16
N GLU A 342 19.88 15.90 53.89
CA GLU A 342 20.38 17.07 54.63
C GLU A 342 19.52 17.42 55.85
N ILE A 343 18.23 17.11 55.84
CA ILE A 343 17.29 17.56 56.89
C ILE A 343 17.33 16.69 58.15
N GLY A 344 17.87 15.46 58.09
CA GLY A 344 18.15 14.61 59.24
C GLY A 344 16.92 14.18 60.06
N GLY A 345 16.57 12.90 59.98
CA GLY A 345 15.46 12.31 60.74
C GLY A 345 14.24 12.07 59.84
N GLY A 346 13.70 10.84 59.86
CA GLY A 346 12.73 10.32 58.88
C GLY A 346 11.34 10.96 58.85
N TYR A 347 11.19 12.24 59.20
CA TYR A 347 9.95 13.02 59.12
C TYR A 347 10.04 14.05 57.98
N ALA A 348 9.16 13.95 56.97
CA ALA A 348 9.10 14.90 55.86
C ALA A 348 8.28 16.13 56.29
N PRO A 349 8.87 17.32 56.49
CA PRO A 349 8.14 18.49 56.95
C PRO A 349 7.12 18.97 55.90
N LYS A 350 6.01 19.56 56.36
CA LYS A 350 5.08 20.28 55.49
C LYS A 350 5.61 21.66 55.15
N VAL A 351 5.50 22.05 53.90
CA VAL A 351 5.98 23.36 53.42
C VAL A 351 4.92 24.42 53.70
N ALA A 352 5.22 25.36 54.61
CA ALA A 352 4.30 26.41 55.02
C ALA A 352 4.13 27.49 53.95
N ALA A 353 5.19 27.79 53.19
CA ALA A 353 5.15 28.74 52.08
C ALA A 353 6.12 28.32 50.96
N VAL A 354 5.69 28.49 49.71
CA VAL A 354 6.49 28.28 48.50
C VAL A 354 6.64 29.62 47.78
N HIS A 355 7.86 30.09 47.62
CA HIS A 355 8.19 31.28 46.84
C HIS A 355 8.85 30.85 45.53
N ALA A 356 8.11 30.91 44.43
CA ALA A 356 8.61 30.61 43.09
C ALA A 356 9.03 31.90 42.37
N ILE A 357 10.30 32.00 41.98
CA ILE A 357 10.88 33.17 41.32
C ILE A 357 11.42 32.75 39.96
N GLY A 358 11.14 33.51 38.90
CA GLY A 358 11.66 33.24 37.55
C GLY A 358 10.93 32.14 36.78
N PHE A 359 9.84 31.60 37.32
CA PHE A 359 8.95 30.67 36.62
C PHE A 359 8.08 31.40 35.59
N GLN A 360 7.76 30.73 34.46
CA GLN A 360 6.70 31.17 33.55
C GLN A 360 5.35 31.26 34.31
N ARG A 361 4.43 32.07 33.79
CA ARG A 361 3.20 32.43 34.49
C ARG A 361 2.37 31.21 34.93
N GLU A 362 2.17 30.25 34.03
CA GLU A 362 1.38 29.04 34.29
C GLU A 362 2.03 28.16 35.37
N ASP A 363 3.35 28.00 35.32
CA ASP A 363 4.11 27.23 36.30
C ASP A 363 4.16 27.92 37.67
N ALA A 364 4.24 29.26 37.70
CA ALA A 364 4.19 30.03 38.94
C ALA A 364 2.83 29.88 39.64
N GLU A 365 1.73 29.85 38.88
CA GLU A 365 0.40 29.56 39.42
C GLU A 365 0.34 28.14 40.02
N GLN A 366 0.90 27.14 39.36
CA GLN A 366 0.99 25.77 39.92
C GLN A 366 1.81 25.71 41.22
N CYS A 367 2.91 26.46 41.30
CA CYS A 367 3.75 26.49 42.49
C CYS A 367 3.00 26.99 43.74
N THR A 368 2.06 27.92 43.59
CA THR A 368 1.26 28.44 44.72
C THR A 368 0.32 27.39 45.31
N LEU A 369 -0.12 26.41 44.52
CA LEU A 369 -0.99 25.31 44.95
C LEU A 369 -0.26 24.25 45.78
N LEU A 370 1.07 24.32 45.90
CA LEU A 370 1.91 23.34 46.62
C LEU A 370 2.02 23.61 48.13
N GLN A 371 1.46 24.72 48.63
CA GLN A 371 1.49 25.06 50.05
C GLN A 371 0.75 24.02 50.90
N GLY A 372 1.34 23.64 52.03
CA GLY A 372 0.81 22.63 52.96
C GLY A 372 1.11 21.18 52.60
N MET A 373 1.74 20.93 51.45
CA MET A 373 2.18 19.59 51.02
C MET A 373 3.51 19.18 51.67
N SER A 374 3.86 17.89 51.60
CA SER A 374 5.14 17.39 52.10
C SER A 374 6.30 17.88 51.25
N LEU A 375 7.44 18.15 51.87
CA LEU A 375 8.62 18.65 51.17
C LEU A 375 9.06 17.80 49.96
N PRO A 376 9.12 16.45 50.03
CA PRO A 376 9.44 15.63 48.86
C PRO A 376 8.46 15.81 47.71
N TYR A 377 7.16 15.99 48.01
CA TYR A 377 6.14 16.22 46.98
C TYR A 377 6.28 17.60 46.34
N VAL A 378 6.53 18.64 47.13
CA VAL A 378 6.73 20.01 46.62
C VAL A 378 7.97 20.05 45.72
N VAL A 379 9.12 19.60 46.22
CA VAL A 379 10.37 19.58 45.44
C VAL A 379 10.26 18.64 44.25
N GLY A 380 9.64 17.46 44.40
CA GLY A 380 9.37 16.54 43.30
C GLY A 380 8.53 17.18 42.20
N THR A 381 7.48 17.90 42.56
CA THR A 381 6.64 18.62 41.59
C THR A 381 7.43 19.73 40.88
N LEU A 382 8.22 20.52 41.61
CA LEU A 382 9.07 21.57 41.03
C LEU A 382 10.16 20.99 40.10
N LEU A 383 10.75 19.84 40.46
CA LEU A 383 11.67 19.11 39.57
C LEU A 383 10.97 18.61 38.31
N SER A 384 9.73 18.13 38.44
CA SER A 384 8.93 17.70 37.28
C SER A 384 8.62 18.87 36.34
N ILE A 385 8.32 20.06 36.89
CA ILE A 385 8.14 21.31 36.13
C ILE A 385 9.47 21.71 35.48
N GLY A 386 10.59 21.68 36.21
CA GLY A 386 11.93 21.92 35.66
C GLY A 386 12.28 20.97 34.52
N ALA A 387 11.85 19.72 34.62
CA ALA A 387 12.11 18.68 33.64
C ALA A 387 11.31 18.83 32.32
N SER A 388 10.38 19.79 32.24
CA SER A 388 9.72 20.21 31.01
C SER A 388 10.70 20.69 29.92
N GLY A 389 11.88 21.17 30.35
CA GLY A 389 12.93 21.68 29.47
C GLY A 389 12.89 23.19 29.23
N PHE A 390 11.97 23.94 29.84
CA PHE A 390 11.94 25.42 29.73
C PHE A 390 13.00 26.12 30.61
N TYR A 391 13.53 25.40 31.61
CA TYR A 391 14.45 25.96 32.60
C TYR A 391 15.85 25.36 32.47
N ARG A 392 16.86 26.23 32.44
CA ARG A 392 18.28 25.88 32.43
C ARG A 392 18.75 25.43 33.81
N CYS A 393 18.28 26.09 34.86
CA CYS A 393 18.70 25.84 36.23
C CYS A 393 17.53 26.02 37.20
N LEU A 394 17.45 25.17 38.22
CA LEU A 394 16.57 25.32 39.38
C LEU A 394 17.40 25.33 40.67
N SER A 395 17.27 26.39 41.46
CA SER A 395 17.88 26.50 42.79
C SER A 395 16.80 26.48 43.87
N PHE A 396 16.96 25.59 44.83
CA PHE A 396 16.07 25.39 45.96
C PHE A 396 16.79 25.84 47.23
N ARG A 397 16.28 26.87 47.89
CA ARG A 397 16.73 27.31 49.21
C ARG A 397 15.63 27.08 50.22
N TRP A 398 15.96 26.55 51.38
CA TRP A 398 14.98 26.37 52.44
C TRP A 398 15.50 26.88 53.77
N GLN A 399 14.55 27.32 54.60
CA GLN A 399 14.80 27.79 55.95
C GLN A 399 13.60 27.46 56.85
N TRP A 400 13.88 27.21 58.14
CA TRP A 400 12.86 27.12 59.17
C TRP A 400 12.58 28.50 59.76
N ASN A 401 11.32 28.92 59.79
CA ASN A 401 10.88 30.14 60.48
C ASN A 401 9.81 29.84 61.54
N GLU A 402 9.31 30.87 62.24
CA GLU A 402 8.29 30.74 63.29
C GLU A 402 6.93 30.16 62.80
N VAL A 403 6.71 30.13 61.48
CA VAL A 403 5.46 29.71 60.82
C VAL A 403 5.58 28.31 60.17
N GLY A 404 6.81 27.80 60.00
CA GLY A 404 7.10 26.46 59.49
C GLY A 404 8.26 26.41 58.48
N PHE A 405 8.31 25.35 57.68
CA PHE A 405 9.34 25.17 56.65
C PHE A 405 9.02 26.03 55.42
N VAL A 406 9.88 26.98 55.06
CA VAL A 406 9.72 27.85 53.88
C VAL A 406 10.68 27.40 52.78
N LEU A 407 10.14 27.18 51.57
CA LEU A 407 10.92 26.83 50.39
C LEU A 407 10.91 27.99 49.38
N GLN A 408 12.07 28.51 49.06
CA GLN A 408 12.30 29.45 47.96
C GLN A 408 12.89 28.69 46.78
N CYS A 409 12.19 28.67 45.65
CA CYS A 409 12.66 28.07 44.41
C CYS A 409 12.89 29.18 43.38
N GLN A 410 14.13 29.28 42.90
CA GLN A 410 14.53 30.20 41.85
C GLN A 410 14.78 29.41 40.57
N ALA A 411 14.06 29.76 39.50
CA ALA A 411 14.22 29.17 38.19
C ALA A 411 14.93 30.14 37.24
N GLU A 412 15.89 29.64 36.49
CA GLU A 412 16.54 30.35 35.39
C GLU A 412 16.01 29.79 34.06
N PRO A 413 15.10 30.51 33.37
CA PRO A 413 14.58 30.07 32.08
C PRO A 413 15.65 30.14 30.99
N TYR A 414 15.49 29.32 29.95
CA TYR A 414 16.23 29.49 28.71
C TYR A 414 15.84 30.79 28.01
N ALA A 415 16.79 31.38 27.26
CA ALA A 415 16.50 32.56 26.44
C ALA A 415 15.40 32.25 25.40
N GLU A 416 14.39 33.11 25.35
CA GLU A 416 13.28 33.07 24.39
C GLU A 416 13.49 34.09 23.28
N TYR A 417 12.99 33.77 22.08
CA TYR A 417 13.12 34.60 20.89
C TYR A 417 11.74 34.83 20.26
N SER A 418 11.59 35.93 19.54
CA SER A 418 10.34 36.24 18.83
C SER A 418 10.35 35.78 17.37
N GLN A 419 11.53 35.50 16.82
CA GLN A 419 11.71 35.17 15.41
C GLN A 419 12.71 34.04 15.19
N VAL A 420 12.46 33.25 14.15
CA VAL A 420 13.36 32.22 13.61
C VAL A 420 13.77 32.62 12.20
N GLU A 421 15.07 32.69 11.95
CA GLU A 421 15.62 32.88 10.61
C GLU A 421 16.12 31.54 10.06
N VAL A 422 15.71 31.22 8.83
CA VAL A 422 16.06 29.96 8.18
C VAL A 422 17.01 30.25 7.02
N TRP A 423 18.10 29.51 6.94
CA TRP A 423 19.14 29.65 5.92
C TRP A 423 19.40 28.32 5.21
N GLY A 424 20.01 28.36 4.02
CA GLY A 424 20.44 27.16 3.27
C GLY A 424 19.38 26.49 2.38
N VAL A 425 18.19 27.08 2.25
CA VAL A 425 17.16 26.77 1.24
C VAL A 425 16.84 28.04 0.42
N PRO A 426 16.14 27.95 -0.74
CA PRO A 426 15.84 29.14 -1.54
C PRO A 426 15.11 30.23 -0.73
N GLU A 427 15.47 31.49 -0.96
CA GLU A 427 15.07 32.63 -0.13
C GLU A 427 13.55 32.79 0.10
N PRO A 428 12.66 32.59 -0.91
CA PRO A 428 11.21 32.63 -0.68
C PRO A 428 10.72 31.56 0.31
N ILE A 429 11.35 30.38 0.31
CA ILE A 429 11.00 29.26 1.19
C ILE A 429 11.56 29.50 2.59
N ALA A 430 12.82 29.96 2.68
CA ALA A 430 13.45 30.34 3.93
C ALA A 430 12.62 31.38 4.71
N PHE A 431 12.19 32.44 4.03
CA PHE A 431 11.36 33.49 4.64
C PHE A 431 10.00 32.95 5.10
N PHE A 432 9.33 32.16 4.26
CA PHE A 432 8.05 31.53 4.60
C PHE A 432 8.17 30.63 5.84
N LEU A 433 9.20 29.77 5.89
CA LEU A 433 9.44 28.86 7.01
C LEU A 433 9.69 29.62 8.31
N GLY A 434 10.56 30.63 8.26
CA GLY A 434 10.86 31.49 9.42
C GLY A 434 9.58 32.12 9.99
N GLN A 435 8.72 32.69 9.13
CA GLN A 435 7.45 33.25 9.58
C GLN A 435 6.48 32.22 10.18
N GLN A 436 6.27 31.08 9.53
CA GLN A 436 5.32 30.08 10.01
C GLN A 436 5.74 29.54 11.38
N VAL A 437 7.01 29.17 11.50
CA VAL A 437 7.53 28.59 12.74
C VAL A 437 7.54 29.63 13.87
N SER A 438 7.85 30.90 13.58
CA SER A 438 7.77 31.98 14.58
C SER A 438 6.34 32.22 15.07
N ARG A 439 5.33 32.08 14.20
CA ARG A 439 3.90 32.23 14.57
C ARG A 439 3.38 31.12 15.47
N GLU A 440 3.92 29.90 15.35
CA GLU A 440 3.54 28.77 16.18
C GLU A 440 4.10 28.85 17.62
N GLY A 441 4.92 29.87 17.93
CA GLY A 441 5.41 30.19 19.27
C GLY A 441 6.42 29.18 19.86
N GLY A 442 6.94 29.49 21.05
CA GLY A 442 7.87 28.61 21.77
C GLY A 442 9.27 28.56 21.16
N VAL A 443 9.82 29.70 20.74
CA VAL A 443 11.20 29.75 20.23
C VAL A 443 12.14 29.97 21.39
N SER A 444 12.87 28.92 21.77
CA SER A 444 13.79 28.96 22.91
C SER A 444 15.13 28.33 22.57
N SER A 445 16.17 28.77 23.27
CA SER A 445 17.50 28.15 23.28
C SER A 445 17.53 26.78 23.95
N SER A 446 16.44 26.36 24.62
CA SER A 446 16.31 25.05 25.25
C SER A 446 16.58 23.89 24.27
N PRO A 447 17.44 22.91 24.61
CA PRO A 447 17.67 21.71 23.81
C PRO A 447 16.39 20.89 23.56
N VAL A 448 15.47 20.85 24.52
CA VAL A 448 14.21 20.11 24.42
C VAL A 448 13.26 20.82 23.45
N VAL A 449 13.13 22.13 23.58
CA VAL A 449 12.28 22.96 22.71
C VAL A 449 12.85 23.03 21.29
N ARG A 450 14.17 23.09 21.13
CA ARG A 450 14.85 23.04 19.82
C ARG A 450 14.49 21.79 19.02
N ARG A 451 14.37 20.61 19.66
CA ARG A 451 13.92 19.39 18.97
C ARG A 451 12.47 19.49 18.45
N GLN A 452 11.58 20.15 19.20
CA GLN A 452 10.22 20.39 18.74
C GLN A 452 10.19 21.38 17.56
N LEU A 453 11.03 22.43 17.64
CA LEU A 453 11.18 23.41 16.58
C LEU A 453 11.75 22.78 15.29
N GLU A 454 12.77 21.92 15.43
CA GLU A 454 13.31 21.11 14.35
C GLU A 454 12.22 20.28 13.67
N TRP A 455 11.43 19.55 14.46
CA TRP A 455 10.32 18.75 13.93
C TRP A 455 9.31 19.60 13.12
N ARG A 456 8.92 20.77 13.63
CA ARG A 456 8.03 21.72 12.93
C ARG A 456 8.65 22.22 11.61
N LEU A 457 9.92 22.62 11.63
CA LEU A 457 10.67 23.04 10.44
C LEU A 457 10.72 21.94 9.38
N LEU A 458 11.10 20.72 9.76
CA LEU A 458 11.16 19.57 8.86
C LEU A 458 9.78 19.23 8.28
N ARG A 459 8.72 19.32 9.08
CA ARG A 459 7.34 19.10 8.61
C ARG A 459 6.90 20.13 7.57
N TRP A 460 7.18 21.41 7.78
CA TRP A 460 6.88 22.45 6.80
C TRP A 460 7.71 22.29 5.51
N LEU A 461 9.00 21.95 5.61
CA LEU A 461 9.85 21.66 4.45
C LEU A 461 9.29 20.52 3.59
N ARG A 462 8.77 19.46 4.23
CA ARG A 462 8.13 18.34 3.53
C ARG A 462 6.87 18.78 2.77
N ARG A 463 6.04 19.64 3.37
CA ARG A 463 4.87 20.23 2.68
C ARG A 463 5.26 21.07 1.46
N CYS A 464 6.44 21.69 1.49
CA CYS A 464 7.00 22.43 0.35
C CYS A 464 7.70 21.51 -0.69
N GLY A 465 7.64 20.19 -0.54
CA GLY A 465 8.24 19.22 -1.47
C GLY A 465 9.72 18.91 -1.25
N TYR A 466 10.34 19.45 -0.20
CA TYR A 466 11.75 19.20 0.12
C TYR A 466 11.88 17.98 1.04
N SER A 467 12.37 16.89 0.46
CA SER A 467 12.70 15.65 1.17
C SER A 467 14.19 15.61 1.50
N PHE A 468 14.58 14.96 2.61
CA PHE A 468 15.98 14.83 3.05
C PHE A 468 16.71 16.17 3.26
N VAL A 469 16.13 17.06 4.06
CA VAL A 469 16.78 18.27 4.57
C VAL A 469 17.01 18.09 6.06
N ARG A 470 18.15 18.53 6.60
CA ARG A 470 18.39 18.58 8.05
C ARG A 470 18.84 19.96 8.49
N PRO A 471 18.58 20.36 9.74
CA PRO A 471 19.36 21.41 10.37
C PRO A 471 20.80 20.92 10.58
N VAL A 472 21.77 21.76 10.25
CA VAL A 472 23.20 21.50 10.46
C VAL A 472 23.82 22.41 11.51
N GLU A 473 23.25 23.61 11.69
CA GLU A 473 23.78 24.59 12.63
C GLU A 473 22.64 25.42 13.22
N TRP A 474 22.77 25.72 14.51
CA TRP A 474 21.89 26.59 15.28
C TRP A 474 22.74 27.69 15.90
N ALA A 475 22.49 28.95 15.52
CA ALA A 475 23.15 30.10 16.13
C ALA A 475 22.13 31.00 16.83
N VAL A 476 22.62 31.71 17.84
CA VAL A 476 21.84 32.70 18.58
C VAL A 476 22.26 34.08 18.08
N GLY A 477 21.31 34.83 17.51
CA GLY A 477 21.46 36.26 17.22
C GLY A 477 20.92 37.13 18.36
N ASP A 478 21.01 38.45 18.20
CA ASP A 478 20.60 39.41 19.24
C ASP A 478 19.09 39.38 19.55
N SER A 479 18.25 38.98 18.59
CA SER A 479 16.78 38.90 18.77
C SER A 479 16.10 37.73 18.04
N CYS A 480 16.87 36.90 17.33
CA CYS A 480 16.36 35.78 16.55
C CYS A 480 17.21 34.51 16.75
N LEU A 481 16.58 33.35 16.55
CA LEU A 481 17.26 32.06 16.48
C LEU A 481 17.53 31.73 15.01
N GLN A 482 18.79 31.54 14.64
CA GLN A 482 19.20 31.25 13.27
C GLN A 482 19.41 29.75 13.06
N VAL A 483 18.84 29.20 11.99
CA VAL A 483 18.91 27.78 11.65
C VAL A 483 19.42 27.61 10.23
N TRP A 484 20.55 26.92 10.07
CA TRP A 484 21.05 26.54 8.75
C TRP A 484 20.57 25.15 8.40
N LEU A 485 19.89 25.06 7.27
CA LEU A 485 19.41 23.83 6.68
C LEU A 485 20.34 23.38 5.55
N GLN A 486 20.56 22.09 5.44
CA GLN A 486 21.28 21.50 4.32
C GLN A 486 20.41 20.44 3.64
N ALA A 487 20.19 20.62 2.33
CA ALA A 487 19.58 19.60 1.48
C ALA A 487 20.60 18.49 1.20
N GLU A 488 20.21 17.25 1.49
CA GLU A 488 21.05 16.09 1.27
C GLU A 488 21.10 15.75 -0.23
N ARG A 489 22.26 15.24 -0.67
CA ARG A 489 22.49 14.80 -2.05
C ARG A 489 22.62 13.28 -2.09
N VAL A 490 22.20 12.68 -3.20
CA VAL A 490 22.45 11.26 -3.43
C VAL A 490 23.95 11.06 -3.62
N GLN A 491 24.61 10.32 -2.73
CA GLN A 491 26.05 10.10 -2.81
C GLN A 491 26.40 8.83 -3.57
N GLN A 492 25.66 7.76 -3.30
CA GLN A 492 25.97 6.44 -3.84
C GLN A 492 24.71 5.73 -4.27
N ILE A 493 24.78 5.11 -5.45
CA ILE A 493 23.75 4.24 -6.00
C ILE A 493 24.37 2.86 -6.18
N THR A 494 23.82 1.86 -5.51
CA THR A 494 24.27 0.47 -5.59
C THR A 494 23.11 -0.44 -5.93
N CYS A 495 23.41 -1.64 -6.42
CA CYS A 495 22.39 -2.66 -6.63
C CYS A 495 22.85 -4.00 -6.05
N ALA A 496 21.89 -4.79 -5.58
CA ALA A 496 22.07 -6.17 -5.16
C ALA A 496 21.12 -7.06 -5.96
N GLY A 497 21.61 -8.24 -6.36
CA GLY A 497 20.87 -9.17 -7.22
C GLY A 497 20.94 -8.85 -8.71
N LEU A 498 21.58 -7.74 -9.11
CA LEU A 498 21.76 -7.35 -10.51
C LEU A 498 23.24 -7.08 -10.87
N PRO A 499 23.67 -7.33 -12.12
CA PRO A 499 24.94 -6.88 -12.64
C PRO A 499 25.09 -5.35 -12.63
N ALA A 500 26.33 -4.86 -12.56
CA ALA A 500 26.62 -3.43 -12.52
C ALA A 500 26.09 -2.64 -13.73
N THR A 501 26.02 -3.26 -14.91
CA THR A 501 25.44 -2.64 -16.12
C THR A 501 23.95 -2.36 -15.95
N GLN A 502 23.19 -3.35 -15.50
CA GLN A 502 21.75 -3.21 -15.21
C GLN A 502 21.48 -2.23 -14.06
N CYS A 503 22.41 -2.13 -13.11
CA CYS A 503 22.31 -1.12 -12.06
C CYS A 503 22.37 0.31 -12.61
N ARG A 504 23.24 0.56 -13.60
CA ARG A 504 23.28 1.86 -14.29
C ARG A 504 22.00 2.12 -15.08
N GLU A 505 21.47 1.10 -15.77
CA GLU A 505 20.19 1.22 -16.48
C GLU A 505 19.04 1.62 -15.55
N ILE A 506 18.96 1.05 -14.34
CA ILE A 506 17.97 1.46 -13.33
C ILE A 506 18.18 2.91 -12.90
N ALA A 507 19.42 3.30 -12.59
CA ALA A 507 19.73 4.67 -12.19
C ALA A 507 19.36 5.67 -13.30
N GLU A 508 19.62 5.33 -14.56
CA GLU A 508 19.24 6.12 -15.73
C GLU A 508 17.72 6.21 -15.89
N LEU A 509 16.98 5.10 -15.76
CA LEU A 509 15.51 5.10 -15.80
C LEU A 509 14.91 6.03 -14.73
N LEU A 510 15.52 6.05 -13.55
CA LEU A 510 15.08 6.86 -12.41
C LEU A 510 15.67 8.29 -12.41
N HIS A 511 16.45 8.66 -13.42
CA HIS A 511 17.18 9.95 -13.52
C HIS A 511 18.04 10.27 -12.27
N LEU A 512 18.60 9.24 -11.65
CA LEU A 512 19.45 9.40 -10.48
C LEU A 512 20.90 9.64 -10.90
N ARG A 513 21.51 10.69 -10.33
CA ARG A 513 22.94 10.99 -10.50
C ARG A 513 23.57 11.29 -9.14
N PRO A 514 24.75 10.74 -8.83
CA PRO A 514 25.50 11.13 -7.65
C PRO A 514 25.75 12.66 -7.61
N GLY A 515 25.65 13.25 -6.42
CA GLY A 515 25.86 14.69 -6.18
C GLY A 515 24.66 15.60 -6.42
N VAL A 516 23.51 15.06 -6.86
CA VAL A 516 22.27 15.82 -7.10
C VAL A 516 21.28 15.60 -5.95
N SER A 517 20.52 16.64 -5.61
CA SER A 517 19.43 16.55 -4.62
C SER A 517 18.28 15.71 -5.17
N LEU A 518 17.73 14.82 -4.34
CA LEU A 518 16.64 13.92 -4.73
C LEU A 518 15.29 14.65 -4.72
N GLN A 519 14.64 14.78 -5.87
CA GLN A 519 13.25 15.22 -5.95
C GLN A 519 12.32 14.02 -5.73
N TRP A 520 11.80 13.85 -4.50
CA TRP A 520 11.07 12.66 -4.09
C TRP A 520 9.87 12.34 -4.98
N ALA A 521 9.01 13.32 -5.28
CA ALA A 521 7.81 13.10 -6.08
C ALA A 521 8.11 12.55 -7.49
N PHE A 522 9.13 13.10 -8.16
CA PHE A 522 9.54 12.66 -9.50
C PHE A 522 10.22 11.29 -9.47
N PHE A 523 11.09 11.06 -8.49
CA PHE A 523 11.69 9.74 -8.25
C PHE A 523 10.60 8.68 -8.03
N TRP A 524 9.63 8.99 -7.16
CA TRP A 524 8.57 8.07 -6.76
C TRP A 524 7.68 7.66 -7.93
N GLN A 525 7.27 8.62 -8.76
CA GLN A 525 6.47 8.34 -9.95
C GLN A 525 7.18 7.35 -10.90
N ARG A 526 8.48 7.55 -11.14
CA ARG A 526 9.28 6.66 -12.01
C ARG A 526 9.57 5.32 -11.35
N TRP A 527 9.78 5.32 -10.04
CA TRP A 527 9.95 4.12 -9.24
C TRP A 527 8.73 3.19 -9.34
N GLN A 528 7.52 3.76 -9.20
CA GLN A 528 6.27 3.02 -9.35
C GLN A 528 6.12 2.46 -10.78
N GLN A 529 6.47 3.22 -11.82
CA GLN A 529 6.46 2.73 -13.20
C GLN A 529 7.43 1.55 -13.39
N LEU A 530 8.63 1.63 -12.82
CA LEU A 530 9.61 0.55 -12.90
C LEU A 530 9.15 -0.70 -12.16
N GLN A 531 8.53 -0.57 -10.99
CA GLN A 531 7.92 -1.69 -10.27
C GLN A 531 6.82 -2.36 -11.10
N ARG A 532 5.95 -1.58 -11.75
CA ARG A 532 4.86 -2.08 -12.63
C ARG A 532 5.32 -2.63 -13.97
N SER A 533 6.62 -2.60 -14.29
CA SER A 533 7.13 -3.09 -15.58
C SER A 533 6.96 -4.60 -15.81
N GLY A 534 6.78 -5.38 -14.74
CA GLY A 534 6.74 -6.85 -14.83
C GLY A 534 8.10 -7.50 -15.12
N VAL A 535 9.22 -6.79 -14.91
CA VAL A 535 10.58 -7.32 -15.10
C VAL A 535 11.11 -8.01 -13.85
N PHE A 536 10.65 -7.54 -12.69
CA PHE A 536 11.18 -7.93 -11.40
C PHE A 536 10.13 -8.67 -10.59
N ARG A 537 10.53 -9.83 -10.09
CA ARG A 537 9.78 -10.55 -9.06
C ARG A 537 9.77 -9.74 -7.78
N THR A 538 10.93 -9.19 -7.40
CA THR A 538 11.09 -8.24 -6.31
C THR A 538 11.93 -7.05 -6.74
N LEU A 539 11.48 -5.84 -6.42
CA LEU A 539 12.23 -4.62 -6.68
C LEU A 539 12.00 -3.66 -5.51
N GLU A 540 13.03 -3.48 -4.71
CA GLU A 540 13.04 -2.65 -3.50
C GLU A 540 14.13 -1.60 -3.61
N VAL A 541 13.83 -0.37 -3.19
CA VAL A 541 14.85 0.67 -3.02
C VAL A 541 15.13 0.81 -1.53
N ARG A 542 16.34 0.47 -1.10
CA ARG A 542 16.77 0.70 0.27
C ARG A 542 17.46 2.04 0.35
N MET A 543 16.97 2.90 1.24
CA MET A 543 17.53 4.24 1.41
C MET A 543 17.92 4.46 2.85
N TRP A 544 19.14 4.93 3.05
CA TRP A 544 19.59 5.32 4.37
C TRP A 544 20.55 6.49 4.27
N LYS A 545 20.69 7.18 5.38
CA LYS A 545 21.57 8.34 5.51
C LYS A 545 22.98 7.88 5.91
N GLY A 546 23.99 8.29 5.16
CA GLY A 546 25.39 8.23 5.56
C GLY A 546 25.91 9.59 6.01
N ASP A 547 27.18 9.66 6.41
CA ASP A 547 27.78 10.87 6.96
C ASP A 547 27.83 12.04 5.95
N SER A 548 27.95 11.72 4.65
CA SER A 548 28.12 12.69 3.55
C SER A 548 26.90 12.85 2.64
N GLY A 549 25.80 12.11 2.87
CA GLY A 549 24.56 12.22 2.10
C GLY A 549 23.71 10.94 2.08
N VAL A 550 22.83 10.82 1.08
CA VAL A 550 21.90 9.68 0.96
C VAL A 550 22.53 8.56 0.14
N HIS A 551 22.53 7.34 0.70
CA HIS A 551 22.89 6.12 -0.03
C HIS A 551 21.62 5.41 -0.48
N MET A 552 21.60 4.99 -1.74
CA MET A 552 20.50 4.24 -2.34
C MET A 552 21.01 2.87 -2.78
N ARG A 553 20.32 1.81 -2.37
CA ARG A 553 20.60 0.44 -2.77
C ARG A 553 19.37 -0.21 -3.34
N PHE A 554 19.37 -0.48 -4.63
CA PHE A 554 18.31 -1.25 -5.28
C PHE A 554 18.53 -2.74 -5.03
N VAL A 555 17.60 -3.39 -4.34
CA VAL A 555 17.60 -4.84 -4.17
C VAL A 555 16.55 -5.39 -5.11
N ALA A 556 17.00 -6.16 -6.09
CA ALA A 556 16.12 -6.66 -7.13
C ALA A 556 16.37 -8.14 -7.41
N GLU A 557 15.27 -8.89 -7.50
CA GLU A 557 15.22 -10.25 -8.01
C GLU A 557 14.41 -10.21 -9.30
N ARG A 558 14.99 -10.72 -10.39
CA ARG A 558 14.31 -10.75 -11.67
C ARG A 558 13.15 -11.75 -11.63
N GLU A 559 12.11 -11.46 -12.41
CA GLU A 559 11.13 -12.50 -12.71
C GLU A 559 11.84 -13.64 -13.48
N PRO A 560 11.56 -14.91 -13.15
CA PRO A 560 12.08 -16.03 -13.92
C PRO A 560 11.82 -15.86 -15.41
N SER A 561 12.85 -16.10 -16.22
CA SER A 561 12.79 -15.84 -17.66
C SER A 561 11.81 -16.75 -18.39
N GLU A 562 11.53 -17.95 -17.87
CA GLU A 562 10.68 -18.96 -18.50
C GLU A 562 9.34 -19.06 -17.77
N ARG A 563 8.25 -18.92 -18.51
CA ARG A 563 6.88 -18.99 -17.98
C ARG A 563 6.04 -19.95 -18.84
N LEU A 564 5.17 -20.70 -18.17
CA LEU A 564 4.15 -21.52 -18.81
C LEU A 564 2.77 -21.09 -18.29
N HIS A 565 1.98 -20.47 -19.15
CA HIS A 565 0.59 -20.13 -18.89
C HIS A 565 -0.32 -21.26 -19.33
N ILE A 566 -1.27 -21.61 -18.47
CA ILE A 566 -2.27 -22.65 -18.71
C ILE A 566 -3.63 -21.99 -18.56
N GLY A 567 -4.45 -22.08 -19.59
CA GLY A 567 -5.83 -21.57 -19.60
C GLY A 567 -6.81 -22.69 -19.98
N ILE A 568 -8.02 -22.61 -19.43
CA ILE A 568 -9.13 -23.50 -19.79
C ILE A 568 -10.41 -22.69 -19.80
N ARG A 569 -11.22 -22.87 -20.84
CA ARG A 569 -12.56 -22.29 -20.92
C ARG A 569 -13.52 -23.29 -21.50
N THR A 570 -14.71 -23.36 -20.95
CA THR A 570 -15.80 -24.15 -21.49
C THR A 570 -17.02 -23.25 -21.69
N ASP A 571 -17.67 -23.37 -22.84
CA ASP A 571 -18.87 -22.64 -23.18
C ASP A 571 -19.75 -23.44 -24.14
N ASN A 572 -21.00 -23.01 -24.34
CA ASN A 572 -21.98 -23.73 -25.14
C ASN A 572 -21.83 -23.53 -26.67
N GLU A 573 -20.91 -22.67 -27.12
CA GLU A 573 -20.67 -22.39 -28.54
C GLU A 573 -19.43 -23.11 -29.06
N HIS A 574 -18.37 -23.15 -28.27
CA HIS A 574 -17.04 -23.71 -28.57
C HIS A 574 -16.70 -25.00 -27.79
N TYR A 575 -17.47 -25.35 -26.76
CA TYR A 575 -17.16 -26.41 -25.79
C TYR A 575 -15.86 -26.12 -25.02
N THR A 576 -15.20 -27.16 -24.50
CA THR A 576 -13.98 -27.00 -23.71
C THR A 576 -12.77 -26.75 -24.60
N ARG A 577 -12.09 -25.64 -24.35
CA ARG A 577 -10.85 -25.19 -24.98
C ARG A 577 -9.73 -25.19 -23.96
N LEU A 578 -8.58 -25.71 -24.37
CA LEU A 578 -7.33 -25.66 -23.62
C LEU A 578 -6.40 -24.64 -24.29
N TRP A 579 -5.73 -23.84 -23.47
CA TRP A 579 -4.69 -22.90 -23.90
C TRP A 579 -3.40 -23.19 -23.16
N LEU A 580 -2.31 -23.30 -23.90
CA LEU A 580 -0.96 -23.43 -23.36
C LEU A 580 -0.08 -22.37 -24.01
N GLU A 581 0.64 -21.61 -23.22
CA GLU A 581 1.57 -20.60 -23.73
C GLU A 581 2.89 -20.68 -22.99
N ALA A 582 3.95 -20.97 -23.73
CA ALA A 582 5.32 -20.92 -23.25
C ALA A 582 5.94 -19.58 -23.63
N ALA A 583 6.43 -18.83 -22.64
CA ALA A 583 7.05 -17.54 -22.83
C ALA A 583 8.49 -17.55 -22.29
N TYR A 584 9.40 -16.91 -23.03
CA TYR A 584 10.78 -16.68 -22.64
C TYR A 584 11.11 -15.19 -22.74
N ARG A 585 11.41 -14.55 -21.61
CA ARG A 585 11.68 -13.11 -21.50
C ARG A 585 13.11 -12.84 -21.02
N ARG A 586 13.83 -11.95 -21.72
CA ARG A 586 15.21 -11.56 -21.40
C ARG A 586 15.43 -10.06 -21.63
N GLY A 587 16.37 -9.47 -20.89
CA GLY A 587 16.69 -8.04 -20.96
C GLY A 587 16.11 -7.22 -19.79
N LEU A 588 16.44 -5.93 -19.70
CA LEU A 588 15.99 -5.03 -18.63
C LEU A 588 15.54 -3.68 -19.20
N SER A 589 16.45 -2.90 -19.79
CA SER A 589 16.09 -1.70 -20.55
C SER A 589 15.38 -2.01 -21.88
N GLN A 590 15.93 -2.94 -22.67
CA GLN A 590 15.28 -3.52 -23.85
C GLN A 590 14.89 -4.95 -23.55
N ILE A 591 13.59 -5.22 -23.48
CA ILE A 591 13.07 -6.54 -23.10
C ILE A 591 12.67 -7.26 -24.38
N GLY A 592 13.39 -8.34 -24.68
CA GLY A 592 13.06 -9.28 -25.74
C GLY A 592 12.23 -10.44 -25.17
N GLU A 593 11.12 -10.75 -25.81
CA GLU A 593 10.23 -11.82 -25.40
C GLU A 593 9.84 -12.72 -26.58
N TRP A 594 10.00 -14.01 -26.39
CA TRP A 594 9.55 -15.07 -27.29
C TRP A 594 8.33 -15.74 -26.68
N GLN A 595 7.26 -15.92 -27.44
CA GLN A 595 6.04 -16.56 -26.99
C GLN A 595 5.60 -17.60 -28.01
N LEU A 596 5.32 -18.81 -27.55
CA LEU A 596 4.69 -19.88 -28.32
C LEU A 596 3.38 -20.24 -27.63
N SER A 597 2.26 -19.97 -28.31
CA SER A 597 0.94 -20.20 -27.77
C SER A 597 0.16 -21.18 -28.63
N VAL A 598 -0.50 -22.14 -27.98
CA VAL A 598 -1.29 -23.20 -28.61
C VAL A 598 -2.64 -23.29 -27.91
N GLY A 599 -3.71 -23.05 -28.68
CA GLY A 599 -5.09 -23.25 -28.27
C GLY A 599 -5.71 -24.42 -29.02
N VAL A 600 -6.34 -25.34 -28.31
CA VAL A 600 -7.02 -26.50 -28.92
C VAL A 600 -8.37 -26.71 -28.26
N GLY A 601 -9.41 -26.83 -29.08
CA GLY A 601 -10.74 -27.25 -28.68
C GLY A 601 -11.43 -28.04 -29.81
N PRO A 602 -12.63 -28.60 -29.55
CA PRO A 602 -13.35 -29.38 -30.54
C PRO A 602 -13.75 -28.59 -31.80
N ARG A 603 -13.88 -27.26 -31.69
CA ARG A 603 -14.37 -26.39 -32.76
C ARG A 603 -13.35 -25.40 -33.28
N ASP A 604 -12.25 -25.21 -32.57
CA ASP A 604 -11.22 -24.24 -32.90
C ASP A 604 -9.84 -24.69 -32.46
N ALA A 605 -8.85 -24.38 -33.30
CA ALA A 605 -7.44 -24.59 -33.03
C ALA A 605 -6.66 -23.34 -33.45
N LEU A 606 -5.69 -22.95 -32.63
CA LEU A 606 -4.88 -21.75 -32.81
C LEU A 606 -3.42 -22.08 -32.45
N GLY A 607 -2.48 -21.76 -33.33
CA GLY A 607 -1.06 -21.72 -33.04
C GLY A 607 -0.53 -20.31 -33.29
N VAL A 608 0.23 -19.77 -32.34
CA VAL A 608 0.84 -18.44 -32.45
C VAL A 608 2.31 -18.54 -32.05
N LEU A 609 3.19 -17.99 -32.88
CA LEU A 609 4.56 -17.68 -32.53
C LEU A 609 4.72 -16.17 -32.54
N GLN A 610 5.15 -15.60 -31.42
CA GLN A 610 5.28 -14.16 -31.27
C GLN A 610 6.65 -13.78 -30.73
N LEU A 611 7.17 -12.72 -31.32
CA LEU A 611 8.41 -12.05 -30.95
C LEU A 611 8.08 -10.62 -30.56
N ARG A 612 8.47 -10.20 -29.37
CA ARG A 612 8.23 -8.84 -28.86
C ARG A 612 9.54 -8.23 -28.40
N VAL A 613 9.75 -6.96 -28.73
CA VAL A 613 10.86 -6.15 -28.21
C VAL A 613 10.26 -4.88 -27.64
N GLN A 614 10.40 -4.67 -26.33
CA GLN A 614 9.97 -3.45 -25.65
C GLN A 614 11.11 -2.43 -25.61
N ARG A 615 10.73 -1.14 -25.61
CA ARG A 615 11.63 0.02 -25.62
C ARG A 615 12.62 -0.01 -26.78
N VAL A 616 12.11 -0.22 -27.99
CA VAL A 616 12.91 -0.23 -29.23
C VAL A 616 13.63 1.11 -29.44
N PHE A 617 13.03 2.22 -28.97
CA PHE A 617 13.63 3.55 -28.98
C PHE A 617 14.08 3.97 -27.56
N PRO A 618 15.25 4.59 -27.38
CA PRO A 618 15.76 4.98 -26.06
C PRO A 618 14.87 6.01 -25.33
N GLU A 619 14.30 6.94 -26.10
CA GLU A 619 13.56 8.12 -25.64
C GLU A 619 12.04 7.89 -25.55
N VAL A 620 11.51 6.88 -26.26
CA VAL A 620 10.08 6.59 -26.34
C VAL A 620 9.83 5.13 -25.99
N TRP A 621 8.93 4.88 -25.03
CA TRP A 621 8.50 3.52 -24.71
C TRP A 621 7.66 2.97 -25.85
N ALA A 622 8.30 2.30 -26.81
CA ALA A 622 7.65 1.66 -27.95
C ALA A 622 7.91 0.15 -27.96
N THR A 623 6.88 -0.62 -28.24
CA THR A 623 6.93 -2.08 -28.33
C THR A 623 6.77 -2.50 -29.78
N MET A 624 7.76 -3.18 -30.34
CA MET A 624 7.64 -3.82 -31.65
C MET A 624 7.30 -5.30 -31.47
N ALA A 625 6.37 -5.81 -32.27
CA ALA A 625 6.03 -7.23 -32.26
C ALA A 625 5.97 -7.81 -33.67
N LEU A 626 6.42 -9.06 -33.80
CA LEU A 626 6.25 -9.91 -34.96
C LEU A 626 5.45 -11.15 -34.53
N ARG A 627 4.25 -11.31 -35.08
CA ARG A 627 3.32 -12.38 -34.75
C ARG A 627 3.00 -13.23 -35.97
N ALA A 628 3.40 -14.49 -35.97
CA ALA A 628 2.97 -15.50 -36.92
C ALA A 628 1.85 -16.34 -36.30
N TYR A 629 0.77 -16.59 -37.03
CA TYR A 629 -0.38 -17.33 -36.52
C TYR A 629 -1.00 -18.24 -37.57
N ALA A 630 -1.56 -19.35 -37.08
CA ALA A 630 -2.36 -20.31 -37.83
C ALA A 630 -3.61 -20.65 -37.02
N GLN A 631 -4.79 -20.40 -37.60
CA GLN A 631 -6.07 -20.60 -36.93
C GLN A 631 -7.02 -21.41 -37.82
N SER A 632 -7.78 -22.31 -37.20
CA SER A 632 -8.87 -23.04 -37.83
C SER A 632 -10.09 -23.02 -36.89
N GLN A 633 -11.27 -22.66 -37.39
CA GLN A 633 -12.50 -22.55 -36.59
C GLN A 633 -13.70 -23.09 -37.38
N LEU A 634 -14.62 -23.78 -36.69
CA LEU A 634 -15.92 -24.21 -37.21
C LEU A 634 -17.01 -23.19 -36.88
N VAL A 635 -17.47 -22.48 -37.89
CA VAL A 635 -18.47 -21.42 -37.81
C VAL A 635 -19.84 -22.00 -38.16
N ARG A 636 -20.82 -21.86 -37.27
CA ARG A 636 -22.20 -22.31 -37.54
C ARG A 636 -22.87 -21.39 -38.56
N VAL A 637 -23.65 -21.99 -39.45
CA VAL A 637 -24.53 -21.28 -40.37
C VAL A 637 -25.96 -21.45 -39.88
N PHE A 638 -26.64 -20.33 -39.67
CA PHE A 638 -27.99 -20.31 -39.11
C PHE A 638 -29.01 -19.94 -40.18
N ALA A 639 -30.20 -20.51 -40.08
CA ALA A 639 -31.37 -20.09 -40.84
C ALA A 639 -32.53 -19.79 -39.89
N GLN A 640 -33.30 -18.75 -40.21
CA GLN A 640 -34.49 -18.37 -39.44
C GLN A 640 -35.74 -18.96 -40.10
N ARG A 641 -36.51 -19.72 -39.33
CA ARG A 641 -37.81 -20.27 -39.75
C ARG A 641 -38.94 -19.46 -39.10
N PRO A 642 -39.86 -18.86 -39.87
CA PRO A 642 -40.97 -18.13 -39.29
C PRO A 642 -41.91 -19.06 -38.51
N THR A 643 -42.45 -18.57 -37.39
CA THR A 643 -43.49 -19.23 -36.58
C THR A 643 -44.72 -18.33 -36.50
N SER A 644 -45.84 -18.83 -35.95
CA SER A 644 -47.10 -18.08 -35.83
C SER A 644 -46.97 -16.77 -35.03
N SER A 645 -46.07 -16.71 -34.05
CA SER A 645 -45.87 -15.55 -33.18
C SER A 645 -44.47 -14.93 -33.29
N GLY A 646 -43.64 -15.38 -34.25
CA GLY A 646 -42.21 -15.07 -34.19
C GLY A 646 -41.35 -15.79 -35.20
N TRP A 647 -40.16 -16.21 -34.78
CA TRP A 647 -39.26 -17.07 -35.54
C TRP A 647 -38.54 -18.05 -34.62
N ASN A 648 -38.03 -19.13 -35.22
CA ASN A 648 -37.05 -20.02 -34.60
C ASN A 648 -35.74 -19.94 -35.38
N THR A 649 -34.62 -20.20 -34.70
CA THR A 649 -33.28 -20.23 -35.32
C THR A 649 -32.78 -21.68 -35.32
N GLU A 650 -32.43 -22.19 -36.50
CA GLU A 650 -31.90 -23.54 -36.69
C GLU A 650 -30.48 -23.47 -37.26
N VAL A 651 -29.62 -24.38 -36.81
CA VAL A 651 -28.29 -24.58 -37.40
C VAL A 651 -28.47 -25.42 -38.67
N VAL A 652 -28.18 -24.84 -39.83
CA VAL A 652 -28.35 -25.49 -41.14
C VAL A 652 -27.06 -26.07 -41.71
N GLY A 653 -25.91 -25.75 -41.10
CA GLY A 653 -24.62 -26.31 -41.48
C GLY A 653 -23.48 -25.65 -40.74
N GLU A 654 -22.25 -26.05 -41.07
CA GLU A 654 -21.03 -25.48 -40.53
C GLU A 654 -20.04 -25.17 -41.65
N ARG A 655 -19.24 -24.13 -41.47
CA ARG A 655 -18.15 -23.74 -42.36
C ARG A 655 -16.84 -23.73 -41.61
N ARG A 656 -15.80 -24.32 -42.19
CA ARG A 656 -14.44 -24.23 -41.65
C ARG A 656 -13.79 -22.95 -42.16
N ARG A 657 -13.49 -22.03 -41.23
CA ARG A 657 -12.69 -20.83 -41.44
C ARG A 657 -11.24 -21.14 -41.10
N GLN A 658 -10.32 -20.87 -42.03
CA GLN A 658 -8.88 -21.05 -41.82
C GLN A 658 -8.14 -19.77 -42.14
N ARG A 659 -7.21 -19.39 -41.26
CA ARG A 659 -6.38 -18.18 -41.38
C ARG A 659 -4.93 -18.51 -41.09
N TYR A 660 -4.03 -18.02 -41.93
CA TYR A 660 -2.59 -18.12 -41.74
C TYR A 660 -2.00 -16.75 -42.03
N GLY A 661 -1.27 -16.18 -41.09
CA GLY A 661 -0.78 -14.83 -41.30
C GLY A 661 0.44 -14.46 -40.49
N LEU A 662 1.00 -13.33 -40.87
CA LEU A 662 2.14 -12.68 -40.25
C LEU A 662 1.76 -11.21 -40.03
N ARG A 663 1.89 -10.73 -38.80
CA ARG A 663 1.63 -9.34 -38.41
C ARG A 663 2.89 -8.74 -37.82
N VAL A 664 3.31 -7.59 -38.32
CA VAL A 664 4.34 -6.74 -37.72
C VAL A 664 3.65 -5.53 -37.15
N SER A 665 3.87 -5.23 -35.88
CA SER A 665 3.25 -4.07 -35.23
C SER A 665 4.23 -3.25 -34.40
N VAL A 666 3.90 -1.97 -34.23
CA VAL A 666 4.58 -1.04 -33.33
C VAL A 666 3.52 -0.37 -32.47
N GLY A 667 3.64 -0.56 -31.16
CA GLY A 667 2.74 -0.01 -30.14
C GLY A 667 3.44 1.05 -29.28
N PHE A 668 2.71 2.11 -28.95
CA PHE A 668 3.15 3.24 -28.14
C PHE A 668 2.23 3.39 -26.93
N PRO A 669 2.55 2.77 -25.77
CA PRO A 669 1.90 3.07 -24.51
C PRO A 669 2.36 4.44 -23.99
N PHE A 670 1.41 5.32 -23.68
CA PHE A 670 1.70 6.62 -23.04
C PHE A 670 1.12 6.73 -21.63
N GLN A 671 0.14 5.89 -21.29
CA GLN A 671 -0.32 5.61 -19.93
C GLN A 671 -0.52 4.08 -19.78
N PRO A 672 -0.55 3.51 -18.56
CA PRO A 672 -0.81 2.08 -18.37
C PRO A 672 -2.13 1.61 -19.02
N VAL A 673 -3.12 2.49 -19.08
CA VAL A 673 -4.46 2.21 -19.60
C VAL A 673 -4.61 2.47 -21.10
N ASP A 674 -3.64 3.10 -21.76
CA ASP A 674 -3.75 3.56 -23.15
C ASP A 674 -2.66 2.98 -24.06
N LEU A 675 -3.05 2.57 -25.27
CA LEU A 675 -2.16 2.04 -26.29
C LEU A 675 -2.56 2.55 -27.68
N LEU A 676 -1.60 3.16 -28.39
CA LEU A 676 -1.70 3.42 -29.83
C LEU A 676 -0.84 2.39 -30.57
N GLU A 677 -1.42 1.57 -31.44
CA GLU A 677 -0.68 0.54 -32.20
C GLU A 677 -0.95 0.67 -33.70
N GLY A 678 0.12 0.63 -34.50
CA GLY A 678 0.05 0.49 -35.96
C GLY A 678 0.62 -0.87 -36.40
N TRP A 679 0.07 -1.47 -37.45
CA TRP A 679 0.55 -2.76 -37.96
C TRP A 679 0.44 -2.92 -39.47
N LEU A 680 1.25 -3.86 -39.97
CA LEU A 680 1.14 -4.46 -41.29
C LEU A 680 0.81 -5.95 -41.11
N ARG A 681 -0.14 -6.47 -41.88
CA ARG A 681 -0.62 -7.85 -41.80
C ARG A 681 -0.64 -8.49 -43.18
N TYR A 682 0.11 -9.57 -43.34
CA TYR A 682 -0.06 -10.52 -44.43
C TYR A 682 -0.93 -11.67 -43.94
N GLU A 683 -2.00 -12.02 -44.67
CA GLU A 683 -2.90 -13.09 -44.26
C GLU A 683 -3.43 -13.87 -45.46
N ARG A 684 -3.44 -15.19 -45.36
CA ARG A 684 -4.14 -16.10 -46.26
C ARG A 684 -5.35 -16.66 -45.53
N GLN A 685 -6.54 -16.45 -46.08
CA GLN A 685 -7.77 -16.90 -45.45
C GLN A 685 -8.75 -17.58 -46.42
N ARG A 686 -9.54 -18.51 -45.88
CA ARG A 686 -10.68 -19.14 -46.57
C ARG A 686 -11.77 -19.54 -45.59
N GLU A 687 -13.00 -19.58 -46.05
CA GLU A 687 -14.15 -20.10 -45.30
C GLU A 687 -15.02 -20.96 -46.23
N SER A 688 -15.26 -22.23 -45.90
CA SER A 688 -16.01 -23.15 -46.76
C SER A 688 -16.74 -24.26 -45.99
N ALA A 689 -17.83 -24.78 -46.56
CA ALA A 689 -18.65 -25.84 -45.98
C ALA A 689 -18.19 -27.27 -46.33
N THR A 690 -17.69 -27.50 -47.55
CA THR A 690 -17.43 -28.87 -48.08
C THR A 690 -16.29 -28.93 -49.10
N GLU A 691 -16.17 -27.95 -50.00
CA GLU A 691 -15.02 -27.84 -50.93
C GLU A 691 -13.84 -27.10 -50.27
N GLN A 692 -12.61 -27.34 -50.71
CA GLN A 692 -11.43 -26.59 -50.26
C GLN A 692 -11.09 -25.48 -51.26
N PRO A 693 -11.77 -24.31 -51.22
CA PRO A 693 -11.46 -23.21 -52.13
C PRO A 693 -10.00 -22.73 -51.92
N PRO A 694 -9.40 -22.11 -52.96
CA PRO A 694 -8.11 -21.48 -52.82
C PRO A 694 -8.15 -20.41 -51.73
N PHE A 695 -7.01 -20.19 -51.07
CA PHE A 695 -6.88 -19.12 -50.09
C PHE A 695 -6.90 -17.76 -50.77
N ASN A 696 -7.68 -16.83 -50.21
CA ASN A 696 -7.59 -15.41 -50.53
C ASN A 696 -6.39 -14.83 -49.77
N THR A 697 -5.54 -14.11 -50.49
CA THR A 697 -4.35 -13.47 -49.92
C THR A 697 -4.64 -11.99 -49.69
N LEU A 698 -4.36 -11.51 -48.49
CA LEU A 698 -4.56 -10.13 -48.05
C LEU A 698 -3.24 -9.53 -47.57
N PHE A 699 -3.03 -8.27 -47.93
CA PHE A 699 -1.97 -7.42 -47.41
C PHE A 699 -2.63 -6.16 -46.85
N LEU A 700 -2.64 -6.03 -45.53
CA LEU A 700 -3.38 -4.99 -44.83
C LEU A 700 -2.42 -4.10 -44.05
N TRP A 701 -2.76 -2.82 -43.99
CA TRP A 701 -2.28 -1.92 -42.94
C TRP A 701 -3.41 -1.71 -41.93
N GLY A 702 -3.06 -1.36 -40.70
CA GLY A 702 -4.05 -0.93 -39.74
C GLY A 702 -3.47 -0.11 -38.61
N ALA A 703 -4.36 0.60 -37.92
CA ALA A 703 -4.08 1.39 -36.74
C ALA A 703 -5.20 1.19 -35.72
N GLN A 704 -4.86 1.19 -34.44
CA GLN A 704 -5.81 1.12 -33.35
C GLN A 704 -5.41 2.05 -32.22
N TYR A 705 -6.41 2.62 -31.59
CA TYR A 705 -6.31 3.20 -30.26
C TYR A 705 -7.13 2.35 -29.30
N ALA A 706 -6.50 1.90 -28.23
CA ALA A 706 -7.12 1.11 -27.17
C ALA A 706 -6.97 1.81 -25.83
N HIS A 707 -8.08 1.93 -25.10
CA HIS A 707 -8.15 2.36 -23.71
C HIS A 707 -8.85 1.27 -22.92
N ASP A 708 -8.24 0.78 -21.84
CA ASP A 708 -8.89 -0.13 -20.89
C ASP A 708 -8.57 0.36 -19.48
N SER A 709 -9.59 0.62 -18.66
CA SER A 709 -9.44 0.92 -17.22
C SER A 709 -10.40 0.07 -16.40
N ARG A 710 -10.93 -0.99 -16.99
CA ARG A 710 -11.84 -1.92 -16.32
C ARG A 710 -11.09 -2.74 -15.28
N ASP A 711 -11.72 -2.92 -14.13
CA ASP A 711 -11.25 -3.79 -13.06
C ASP A 711 -11.28 -5.28 -13.46
N ARG A 712 -12.19 -5.68 -14.35
CA ARG A 712 -12.29 -7.03 -14.93
C ARG A 712 -12.52 -6.99 -16.44
N ALA A 713 -12.02 -8.00 -17.15
CA ALA A 713 -12.26 -8.12 -18.59
C ALA A 713 -13.70 -8.55 -18.94
N GLU A 714 -14.31 -9.37 -18.09
CA GLU A 714 -15.69 -9.84 -18.23
C GLU A 714 -16.46 -9.47 -16.96
N PHE A 715 -17.69 -8.97 -17.12
CA PHE A 715 -18.53 -8.46 -16.03
C PHE A 715 -17.79 -7.48 -15.09
N PRO A 716 -17.19 -6.41 -15.63
CA PRO A 716 -16.56 -5.36 -14.82
C PRO A 716 -17.52 -4.67 -13.86
N HIS A 717 -16.99 -4.15 -12.76
CA HIS A 717 -17.73 -3.35 -11.77
C HIS A 717 -17.49 -1.86 -11.89
N ARG A 718 -16.35 -1.47 -12.47
CA ARG A 718 -15.98 -0.07 -12.68
C ARG A 718 -15.03 0.08 -13.85
N GLY A 719 -14.97 1.28 -14.40
CA GLY A 719 -14.01 1.67 -15.43
C GLY A 719 -14.61 1.74 -16.82
N GLN A 720 -13.75 1.81 -17.83
CA GLN A 720 -14.17 1.96 -19.23
C GLN A 720 -13.25 1.21 -20.17
N PHE A 721 -13.80 0.84 -21.32
CA PHE A 721 -13.08 0.24 -22.43
C PHE A 721 -13.42 1.00 -23.71
N MET A 722 -12.42 1.25 -24.53
CA MET A 722 -12.60 1.81 -25.86
C MET A 722 -11.56 1.19 -26.79
N GLU A 723 -12.00 0.63 -27.90
CA GLU A 723 -11.13 0.21 -28.99
C GLU A 723 -11.64 0.82 -30.29
N LEU A 724 -10.87 1.73 -30.85
CA LEU A 724 -11.09 2.27 -32.20
C LEU A 724 -10.07 1.63 -33.14
N LYS A 725 -10.55 0.92 -34.15
CA LYS A 725 -9.72 0.16 -35.09
C LYS A 725 -10.02 0.58 -36.53
N ILE A 726 -8.97 0.81 -37.31
CA ILE A 726 -9.05 1.09 -38.75
C ILE A 726 -8.10 0.13 -39.47
N GLU A 727 -8.61 -0.58 -40.47
CA GLU A 727 -7.85 -1.49 -41.33
C GLU A 727 -8.15 -1.19 -42.80
N GLY A 728 -7.14 -1.31 -43.65
CA GLY A 728 -7.31 -1.18 -45.09
C GLY A 728 -6.31 -2.02 -45.86
N THR A 729 -6.65 -2.34 -47.11
CA THR A 729 -5.72 -3.02 -48.02
C THR A 729 -4.56 -2.08 -48.38
N MET A 730 -3.34 -2.59 -48.40
CA MET A 730 -2.16 -1.82 -48.83
C MET A 730 -2.27 -1.39 -50.29
N PRO A 731 -2.10 -0.09 -50.59
CA PRO A 731 -2.04 0.40 -51.97
C PRO A 731 -0.84 -0.20 -52.73
N GLY A 732 -1.04 -0.60 -54.00
CA GLY A 732 0.06 -0.95 -54.91
C GLY A 732 0.50 -2.42 -54.98
N LEU A 733 -0.07 -3.31 -54.15
CA LEU A 733 0.18 -4.76 -54.21
C LEU A 733 -0.90 -5.46 -55.07
N GLN A 734 -0.50 -6.07 -56.20
CA GLN A 734 -1.42 -6.78 -57.10
C GLN A 734 -1.90 -8.12 -56.49
N GLY A 735 -3.17 -8.46 -56.69
CA GLY A 735 -3.72 -9.80 -56.42
C GLY A 735 -4.60 -9.97 -55.18
N GLY A 736 -4.94 -8.89 -54.46
CA GLY A 736 -5.85 -8.91 -53.30
C GLY A 736 -7.12 -8.07 -53.49
N VAL A 737 -8.16 -8.36 -52.71
CA VAL A 737 -9.40 -7.56 -52.69
C VAL A 737 -9.12 -6.26 -51.91
N ALA A 738 -9.30 -5.11 -52.56
CA ALA A 738 -9.14 -3.81 -51.90
C ALA A 738 -10.35 -3.55 -51.00
N PHE A 739 -10.13 -3.35 -49.70
CA PHE A 739 -11.19 -2.92 -48.79
C PHE A 739 -10.69 -1.99 -47.69
N VAL A 740 -11.63 -1.30 -47.03
CA VAL A 740 -11.45 -0.54 -45.78
C VAL A 740 -12.49 -0.99 -44.76
N ARG A 741 -12.06 -1.09 -43.50
CA ARG A 741 -12.86 -1.51 -42.35
C ARG A 741 -12.57 -0.59 -41.16
N VAL A 742 -13.63 -0.09 -40.52
CA VAL A 742 -13.56 0.72 -39.30
C VAL A 742 -14.45 0.10 -38.24
N SER A 743 -13.98 0.03 -36.99
CA SER A 743 -14.80 -0.39 -35.86
C SER A 743 -14.50 0.38 -34.59
N LEU A 744 -15.54 0.54 -33.78
CA LEU A 744 -15.49 1.12 -32.44
C LEU A 744 -16.19 0.17 -31.47
N ASP A 745 -15.49 -0.26 -30.44
CA ASP A 745 -16.09 -0.90 -29.26
C ASP A 745 -15.91 0.04 -28.07
N TYR A 746 -16.99 0.43 -27.41
CA TYR A 746 -16.97 1.32 -26.26
C TYR A 746 -17.83 0.74 -25.14
N GLU A 747 -17.26 0.58 -23.96
CA GLU A 747 -17.95 0.13 -22.75
C GLU A 747 -17.66 1.09 -21.60
N ARG A 748 -18.67 1.40 -20.80
CA ARG A 748 -18.56 2.20 -19.58
C ARG A 748 -19.30 1.52 -18.45
N VAL A 749 -18.65 1.43 -17.30
CA VAL A 749 -19.21 0.81 -16.10
C VAL A 749 -19.13 1.80 -14.96
N ILE A 750 -20.28 2.10 -14.39
CA ILE A 750 -20.44 3.12 -13.36
C ILE A 750 -20.95 2.44 -12.09
N PRO A 751 -20.20 2.49 -10.97
CA PRO A 751 -20.72 2.03 -9.69
C PRO A 751 -21.85 2.97 -9.21
N VAL A 752 -23.02 2.43 -8.88
CA VAL A 752 -24.22 3.19 -8.48
C VAL A 752 -24.57 2.98 -6.99
N GLY A 753 -23.73 2.25 -6.26
CA GLY A 753 -23.90 1.95 -4.85
C GLY A 753 -22.94 0.84 -4.42
N VAL A 754 -23.09 0.35 -3.20
CA VAL A 754 -22.24 -0.75 -2.67
C VAL A 754 -22.57 -2.05 -3.41
N GLY A 755 -21.66 -2.50 -4.28
CA GLY A 755 -21.82 -3.74 -5.07
C GLY A 755 -22.75 -3.63 -6.28
N HIS A 756 -23.28 -2.44 -6.58
CA HIS A 756 -24.18 -2.21 -7.72
C HIS A 756 -23.46 -1.47 -8.85
N SER A 757 -23.60 -1.96 -10.08
CA SER A 757 -22.95 -1.36 -11.25
C SER A 757 -23.87 -1.26 -12.45
N LEU A 758 -23.84 -0.12 -13.13
CA LEU A 758 -24.50 0.11 -14.41
C LEU A 758 -23.46 -0.04 -15.52
N TRP A 759 -23.68 -1.00 -16.42
CA TRP A 759 -22.85 -1.26 -17.58
C TRP A 759 -23.56 -0.78 -18.85
N ALA A 760 -22.90 0.09 -19.63
CA ALA A 760 -23.37 0.52 -20.93
C ALA A 760 -22.30 0.17 -21.98
N ALA A 761 -22.73 -0.38 -23.11
CA ALA A 761 -21.87 -0.70 -24.24
C ALA A 761 -22.43 -0.15 -25.55
N PHE A 762 -21.55 0.24 -26.45
CA PHE A 762 -21.83 0.69 -27.80
C PHE A 762 -20.79 0.11 -28.74
N ARG A 763 -21.24 -0.61 -29.77
CA ARG A 763 -20.38 -1.19 -30.80
C ARG A 763 -20.84 -0.76 -32.18
N PHE A 764 -19.89 -0.35 -32.99
CA PHE A 764 -20.09 0.12 -34.34
C PHE A 764 -19.06 -0.53 -35.27
N GLY A 765 -19.48 -0.90 -36.46
CA GLY A 765 -18.60 -1.42 -37.50
C GLY A 765 -19.09 -1.01 -38.88
N ALA A 766 -18.18 -0.53 -39.73
CA ALA A 766 -18.44 -0.19 -41.12
C ALA A 766 -17.32 -0.72 -42.01
N GLY A 767 -17.69 -1.39 -43.08
CA GLY A 767 -16.78 -1.83 -44.13
C GLY A 767 -17.37 -1.55 -45.51
N ASP A 768 -16.53 -1.51 -46.53
CA ASP A 768 -17.00 -1.30 -47.89
C ASP A 768 -17.65 -2.55 -48.53
N ALA A 769 -18.11 -2.39 -49.77
CA ALA A 769 -18.77 -3.44 -50.55
C ALA A 769 -17.84 -4.57 -51.01
N THR A 770 -16.53 -4.46 -50.79
CA THR A 770 -15.52 -5.45 -51.18
C THR A 770 -14.96 -6.22 -49.99
N LEU A 771 -15.30 -5.83 -48.75
CA LEU A 771 -14.98 -6.58 -47.54
C LEU A 771 -15.34 -8.08 -47.72
N PRO A 772 -14.40 -9.01 -47.49
CA PRO A 772 -14.64 -10.45 -47.65
C PRO A 772 -15.38 -11.04 -46.45
N LEU A 773 -16.14 -12.13 -46.67
CA LEU A 773 -16.99 -12.76 -45.66
C LEU A 773 -16.32 -13.04 -44.30
N PRO A 774 -15.07 -13.57 -44.23
CA PRO A 774 -14.42 -13.80 -42.94
C PRO A 774 -14.17 -12.51 -42.13
N GLU A 775 -14.14 -11.34 -42.78
CA GLU A 775 -13.93 -10.03 -42.15
C GLU A 775 -15.24 -9.34 -41.74
N PHE A 776 -16.41 -9.96 -41.97
CA PHE A 776 -17.70 -9.39 -41.59
C PHE A 776 -17.81 -9.21 -40.07
N PHE A 777 -18.53 -8.17 -39.66
CA PHE A 777 -18.95 -7.97 -38.29
C PHE A 777 -20.04 -8.97 -37.93
N SER A 778 -20.06 -9.42 -36.68
CA SER A 778 -21.01 -10.40 -36.17
C SER A 778 -21.89 -9.84 -35.06
N LEU A 779 -23.10 -10.37 -34.95
CA LEU A 779 -24.06 -10.08 -33.89
C LEU A 779 -24.52 -11.38 -33.24
N GLY A 780 -24.44 -11.45 -31.90
CA GLY A 780 -24.87 -12.60 -31.10
C GLY A 780 -23.79 -13.16 -30.19
N GLY A 781 -24.20 -13.94 -29.19
CA GLY A 781 -23.35 -14.46 -28.11
C GLY A 781 -23.40 -13.61 -26.84
N MET A 782 -22.85 -14.13 -25.74
CA MET A 782 -23.01 -13.56 -24.41
C MET A 782 -22.42 -12.15 -24.26
N ARG A 783 -21.37 -11.80 -25.02
CA ARG A 783 -20.77 -10.45 -24.98
C ARG A 783 -21.42 -9.47 -25.97
N SER A 784 -21.71 -9.92 -27.19
CA SER A 784 -22.24 -9.09 -28.27
C SER A 784 -23.74 -8.80 -28.09
N PHE A 785 -24.58 -9.83 -28.13
CA PHE A 785 -26.04 -9.69 -28.12
C PHE A 785 -26.67 -10.92 -27.46
N LEU A 786 -27.09 -10.79 -26.20
CA LEU A 786 -27.60 -11.86 -25.37
C LEU A 786 -28.97 -12.26 -25.89
N GLY A 787 -29.23 -13.56 -26.04
CA GLY A 787 -30.46 -14.03 -26.70
C GLY A 787 -30.27 -14.43 -28.16
N MET A 788 -29.09 -14.19 -28.74
CA MET A 788 -28.69 -14.74 -30.04
C MET A 788 -27.46 -15.63 -29.89
N ARG A 789 -27.29 -16.59 -30.79
CA ARG A 789 -26.11 -17.47 -30.84
C ARG A 789 -24.88 -16.71 -31.35
N GLU A 790 -23.68 -17.18 -31.02
CA GLU A 790 -22.45 -16.54 -31.48
C GLU A 790 -22.33 -16.58 -33.01
N GLU A 791 -21.99 -15.44 -33.61
CA GLU A 791 -22.00 -15.22 -35.07
C GLU A 791 -23.33 -15.56 -35.78
N GLU A 792 -24.48 -15.52 -35.07
CA GLU A 792 -25.80 -15.85 -35.66
C GLU A 792 -26.13 -15.00 -36.89
N GLN A 793 -25.79 -13.71 -36.82
CA GLN A 793 -25.87 -12.80 -37.96
C GLN A 793 -24.53 -12.16 -38.24
N ARG A 794 -24.25 -11.94 -39.54
CA ARG A 794 -23.02 -11.32 -40.01
C ARG A 794 -23.32 -10.28 -41.10
N GLY A 795 -22.57 -9.20 -41.12
CA GLY A 795 -22.72 -8.12 -42.11
C GLY A 795 -21.50 -7.23 -42.21
N ARG A 796 -21.49 -6.34 -43.22
CA ARG A 796 -20.42 -5.35 -43.43
C ARG A 796 -20.64 -4.08 -42.62
N GLN A 797 -21.89 -3.79 -42.28
CA GLN A 797 -22.27 -2.76 -41.35
C GLN A 797 -22.80 -3.42 -40.08
N SER A 798 -22.48 -2.87 -38.91
CA SER A 798 -23.01 -3.33 -37.63
C SER A 798 -23.18 -2.17 -36.66
N VAL A 799 -24.27 -2.21 -35.91
CA VAL A 799 -24.50 -1.32 -34.77
C VAL A 799 -25.14 -2.14 -33.67
N SER A 800 -24.62 -2.05 -32.45
CA SER A 800 -25.26 -2.61 -31.27
C SER A 800 -25.01 -1.76 -30.03
N THR A 801 -25.96 -1.78 -29.12
CA THR A 801 -25.85 -1.18 -27.79
C THR A 801 -26.44 -2.10 -26.75
N SER A 802 -25.84 -2.09 -25.57
CA SER A 802 -26.26 -2.88 -24.43
C SER A 802 -26.32 -2.00 -23.20
N ILE A 803 -27.36 -2.17 -22.38
CA ILE A 803 -27.44 -1.61 -21.04
C ILE A 803 -27.70 -2.76 -20.09
N ALA A 804 -26.84 -2.93 -19.09
CA ALA A 804 -27.02 -3.92 -18.04
C ALA A 804 -26.89 -3.32 -16.65
N TYR A 805 -27.57 -3.93 -15.70
CA TYR A 805 -27.47 -3.61 -14.30
C TYR A 805 -27.01 -4.86 -13.54
N LEU A 806 -25.88 -4.75 -12.85
CA LEU A 806 -25.26 -5.79 -12.03
C LEU A 806 -25.56 -5.48 -10.56
N LEU A 807 -25.95 -6.51 -9.81
CA LEU A 807 -26.26 -6.42 -8.38
C LEU A 807 -25.72 -7.65 -7.63
N PRO A 808 -25.39 -7.51 -6.32
CA PRO A 808 -24.98 -8.66 -5.53
C PRO A 808 -26.14 -9.64 -5.36
N SER A 809 -25.83 -10.94 -5.34
CA SER A 809 -26.85 -11.97 -5.14
C SER A 809 -27.54 -11.80 -3.77
N PRO A 810 -28.89 -11.85 -3.72
CA PRO A 810 -29.63 -11.83 -2.45
C PRO A 810 -29.42 -13.13 -1.63
N VAL A 811 -28.88 -14.18 -2.25
CA VAL A 811 -28.59 -15.47 -1.62
C VAL A 811 -27.08 -15.67 -1.53
N ARG A 812 -26.56 -15.99 -0.35
CA ARG A 812 -25.15 -16.33 -0.15
C ARG A 812 -24.90 -17.76 -0.62
N LEU A 813 -24.09 -17.93 -1.67
CA LEU A 813 -23.79 -19.23 -2.28
C LEU A 813 -22.37 -19.75 -1.97
N GLY A 814 -21.75 -19.28 -0.87
CA GLY A 814 -20.38 -19.67 -0.48
C GLY A 814 -19.26 -19.14 -1.38
N MET A 815 -19.59 -18.64 -2.58
CA MET A 815 -18.71 -17.92 -3.50
C MET A 815 -19.32 -16.54 -3.84
N PRO A 816 -18.49 -15.52 -4.13
CA PRO A 816 -18.99 -14.23 -4.63
C PRO A 816 -19.87 -14.46 -5.86
N THR A 817 -21.11 -14.00 -5.77
CA THR A 817 -22.14 -14.25 -6.79
C THR A 817 -22.93 -12.98 -7.06
N GLU A 818 -23.15 -12.70 -8.33
CA GLU A 818 -23.81 -11.51 -8.85
C GLU A 818 -24.94 -11.91 -9.79
N VAL A 819 -25.98 -11.08 -9.83
CA VAL A 819 -27.08 -11.21 -10.78
C VAL A 819 -27.05 -10.00 -11.69
N PHE A 820 -27.37 -10.19 -12.96
CA PHE A 820 -27.50 -9.09 -13.90
C PHE A 820 -28.78 -9.18 -14.72
N VAL A 821 -29.30 -8.02 -15.10
CA VAL A 821 -30.33 -7.86 -16.12
C VAL A 821 -29.76 -7.01 -17.23
N ARG A 822 -29.98 -7.41 -18.49
CA ARG A 822 -29.43 -6.75 -19.67
C ARG A 822 -30.48 -6.57 -20.74
N TRP A 823 -30.46 -5.38 -21.34
CA TRP A 823 -31.21 -5.04 -22.54
C TRP A 823 -30.24 -4.76 -23.69
N ASP A 824 -30.46 -5.39 -24.84
CA ASP A 824 -29.66 -5.22 -26.04
C ASP A 824 -30.50 -4.70 -27.20
N VAL A 825 -29.90 -3.84 -28.02
CA VAL A 825 -30.47 -3.36 -29.28
C VAL A 825 -29.39 -3.36 -30.36
N GLY A 826 -29.68 -3.88 -31.54
CA GLY A 826 -28.66 -3.93 -32.59
C GLY A 826 -29.10 -4.58 -33.89
N GLY A 827 -28.23 -4.50 -34.89
CA GLY A 827 -28.43 -5.04 -36.21
C GLY A 827 -27.14 -5.11 -37.01
N VAL A 828 -27.17 -5.93 -38.06
CA VAL A 828 -26.11 -6.05 -39.06
C VAL A 828 -26.72 -5.97 -40.45
N TRP A 829 -25.97 -5.38 -41.39
CA TRP A 829 -26.44 -5.15 -42.76
C TRP A 829 -25.30 -5.37 -43.75
N GLU A 830 -25.64 -5.73 -44.99
CA GLU A 830 -24.63 -5.93 -46.05
C GLU A 830 -24.19 -4.61 -46.69
N ILE A 831 -25.11 -3.66 -46.83
CA ILE A 831 -24.84 -2.34 -47.42
C ILE A 831 -25.42 -1.21 -46.56
N PRO A 832 -24.80 -0.01 -46.54
CA PRO A 832 -25.27 1.12 -45.72
C PRO A 832 -26.74 1.51 -45.94
N GLN A 833 -27.26 1.38 -47.17
CA GLN A 833 -28.64 1.75 -47.53
C GLN A 833 -29.71 0.86 -46.88
N GLN A 834 -29.32 -0.31 -46.35
CA GLN A 834 -30.23 -1.21 -45.64
C GLN A 834 -30.43 -0.82 -44.17
N ILE A 835 -29.62 0.12 -43.63
CA ILE A 835 -29.71 0.54 -42.23
C ILE A 835 -31.06 1.23 -42.00
N ARG A 836 -31.95 0.58 -41.24
CA ARG A 836 -33.28 1.08 -40.88
C ARG A 836 -33.55 0.80 -39.41
N LEU A 837 -34.10 1.78 -38.68
CA LEU A 837 -34.51 1.59 -37.29
C LEU A 837 -35.54 0.46 -37.11
N THR A 838 -36.40 0.25 -38.11
CA THR A 838 -37.40 -0.84 -38.13
C THR A 838 -36.79 -2.23 -38.32
N SER A 839 -35.49 -2.34 -38.65
CA SER A 839 -34.78 -3.61 -38.82
C SER A 839 -33.92 -4.00 -37.62
N LEU A 840 -33.94 -3.17 -36.57
CA LEU A 840 -33.21 -3.45 -35.33
C LEU A 840 -33.88 -4.61 -34.57
N ARG A 841 -33.03 -5.42 -33.97
CA ARG A 841 -33.41 -6.47 -33.04
C ARG A 841 -33.23 -5.95 -31.62
N TYR A 842 -34.08 -6.44 -30.75
CA TYR A 842 -34.08 -6.15 -29.32
C TYR A 842 -33.92 -7.46 -28.58
N SER A 843 -33.34 -7.41 -27.38
CA SER A 843 -33.34 -8.55 -26.49
C SER A 843 -33.40 -8.11 -25.04
N LEU A 844 -34.13 -8.86 -24.24
CA LEU A 844 -34.12 -8.75 -22.79
C LEU A 844 -33.61 -10.07 -22.22
N GLY A 845 -32.64 -9.98 -21.33
CA GLY A 845 -32.06 -11.16 -20.70
C GLY A 845 -31.51 -10.87 -19.32
N GLY A 846 -31.10 -11.91 -18.64
CA GLY A 846 -30.48 -11.83 -17.33
C GLY A 846 -29.78 -13.12 -16.97
N GLY A 847 -28.96 -13.08 -15.94
CA GLY A 847 -28.12 -14.21 -15.57
C GLY A 847 -27.46 -14.06 -14.23
N ILE A 848 -26.69 -15.08 -13.90
CA ILE A 848 -25.90 -15.18 -12.68
C ILE A 848 -24.44 -15.30 -13.08
N VAL A 849 -23.57 -14.57 -12.40
CA VAL A 849 -22.11 -14.62 -12.51
C VAL A 849 -21.55 -15.06 -11.17
N VAL A 850 -20.66 -16.05 -11.19
CA VAL A 850 -20.03 -16.64 -10.01
C VAL A 850 -18.51 -16.61 -10.19
N GLU A 851 -17.80 -16.15 -9.17
CA GLU A 851 -16.35 -16.26 -9.11
C GLU A 851 -15.93 -17.65 -8.65
N THR A 852 -15.35 -18.45 -9.54
CA THR A 852 -14.88 -19.80 -9.23
C THR A 852 -13.36 -19.89 -9.24
N PRO A 853 -12.75 -20.92 -8.62
CA PRO A 853 -11.32 -21.16 -8.72
C PRO A 853 -10.79 -21.37 -10.15
N LEU A 854 -11.65 -21.75 -11.10
CA LEU A 854 -11.30 -21.94 -12.51
C LEU A 854 -11.42 -20.66 -13.35
N GLY A 855 -11.92 -19.57 -12.76
CA GLY A 855 -12.27 -18.33 -13.47
C GLY A 855 -13.73 -17.94 -13.26
N LEU A 856 -14.18 -16.94 -14.01
CA LEU A 856 -15.58 -16.51 -13.98
C LEU A 856 -16.48 -17.59 -14.60
N GLY A 857 -17.54 -17.95 -13.90
CA GLY A 857 -18.64 -18.75 -14.40
C GLY A 857 -19.86 -17.87 -14.62
N ALA A 858 -20.52 -17.97 -15.77
CA ALA A 858 -21.76 -17.25 -16.03
C ALA A 858 -22.79 -18.14 -16.73
N ILE A 859 -24.02 -18.06 -16.26
CA ILE A 859 -25.21 -18.63 -16.91
C ILE A 859 -26.17 -17.49 -17.17
N ALA A 860 -26.59 -17.32 -18.42
CA ALA A 860 -27.48 -16.25 -18.82
C ALA A 860 -28.58 -16.77 -19.75
N VAL A 861 -29.75 -16.15 -19.67
CA VAL A 861 -30.88 -16.42 -20.54
C VAL A 861 -31.27 -15.12 -21.24
N GLY A 862 -31.38 -15.16 -22.56
CA GLY A 862 -31.81 -14.01 -23.36
C GLY A 862 -33.00 -14.36 -24.24
N LYS A 863 -33.88 -13.37 -24.44
CA LYS A 863 -35.06 -13.48 -25.31
C LYS A 863 -35.06 -12.36 -26.35
N PRO A 864 -34.73 -12.65 -27.62
CA PRO A 864 -34.74 -11.66 -28.67
C PRO A 864 -36.17 -11.43 -29.19
N PHE A 865 -36.45 -10.21 -29.65
CA PHE A 865 -37.70 -9.81 -30.29
C PHE A 865 -37.47 -8.67 -31.30
N GLU A 866 -38.42 -8.48 -32.22
CA GLU A 866 -38.43 -7.40 -33.21
C GLU A 866 -39.79 -6.69 -33.22
N PHE A 867 -39.79 -5.37 -33.45
CA PHE A 867 -41.01 -4.58 -33.65
C PHE A 867 -41.34 -4.49 -35.15
N ARG A 868 -42.63 -4.58 -35.50
CA ARG A 868 -43.13 -4.42 -36.88
C ARG A 868 -44.23 -3.37 -36.95
N GLY A 869 -44.41 -2.81 -38.14
CA GLY A 869 -45.49 -1.86 -38.43
C GLY A 869 -46.88 -2.49 -38.58
N GLU A 870 -46.97 -3.82 -38.71
CA GLU A 870 -48.20 -4.57 -38.93
C GLU A 870 -48.35 -5.72 -37.91
N ALA A 871 -49.59 -6.13 -37.63
CA ALA A 871 -49.89 -7.15 -36.63
C ALA A 871 -49.37 -8.55 -37.04
N PRO A 872 -48.78 -9.35 -36.12
CA PRO A 872 -48.45 -8.98 -34.74
C PRO A 872 -47.29 -7.98 -34.67
N TYR A 873 -47.49 -6.87 -33.95
CA TYR A 873 -46.53 -5.76 -33.83
C TYR A 873 -45.21 -6.16 -33.17
N VAL A 874 -45.19 -7.28 -32.45
CA VAL A 874 -43.99 -7.87 -31.84
C VAL A 874 -43.86 -9.30 -32.31
N ARG A 875 -42.70 -9.64 -32.86
CA ARG A 875 -42.30 -11.02 -33.14
C ARG A 875 -41.21 -11.43 -32.18
N VAL A 876 -41.33 -12.63 -31.64
CA VAL A 876 -40.43 -13.13 -30.60
C VAL A 876 -39.57 -14.28 -31.13
N GLY A 877 -38.27 -14.25 -30.86
CA GLY A 877 -37.34 -15.29 -31.25
C GLY A 877 -37.15 -16.41 -30.22
N PRO A 878 -36.25 -17.37 -30.48
CA PRO A 878 -35.99 -18.46 -29.56
C PRO A 878 -35.36 -17.97 -28.26
N THR A 879 -35.66 -18.63 -27.14
CA THR A 879 -34.95 -18.38 -25.89
C THR A 879 -33.56 -19.00 -26.00
N VAL A 880 -32.51 -18.22 -25.79
CA VAL A 880 -31.12 -18.73 -25.83
C VAL A 880 -30.56 -18.72 -24.43
N VAL A 881 -30.12 -19.90 -23.97
CA VAL A 881 -29.33 -20.07 -22.76
C VAL A 881 -27.87 -20.03 -23.16
N ALA A 882 -27.10 -19.14 -22.55
CA ALA A 882 -25.67 -18.99 -22.73
C ALA A 882 -24.95 -19.42 -21.45
N PHE A 883 -23.86 -20.16 -21.60
CA PHE A 883 -23.05 -20.66 -20.49
C PHE A 883 -21.57 -20.45 -20.82
N GLN A 884 -20.81 -19.98 -19.84
CA GLN A 884 -19.36 -19.94 -19.90
C GLN A 884 -18.76 -20.21 -18.53
N LEU A 885 -17.60 -20.87 -18.50
CA LEU A 885 -16.80 -21.07 -17.31
C LEU A 885 -15.32 -21.11 -17.68
N GLY A 886 -14.50 -20.35 -16.97
CA GLY A 886 -13.05 -20.49 -17.01
C GLY A 886 -12.30 -19.18 -17.32
N LYS A 887 -11.02 -19.32 -17.68
CA LYS A 887 -10.16 -18.24 -18.16
C LYS A 887 -9.54 -18.61 -19.50
N PHE A 888 -9.98 -17.91 -20.54
CA PHE A 888 -9.37 -17.87 -21.87
C PHE A 888 -10.11 -16.81 -22.69
N LEU A 889 -9.42 -15.75 -23.11
CA LEU A 889 -9.97 -14.72 -24.01
C LEU A 889 -9.11 -14.71 -25.27
N PRO A 890 -9.55 -15.34 -26.39
CA PRO A 890 -8.73 -15.50 -27.60
C PRO A 890 -8.21 -14.19 -28.19
#